data_AF-A0A964UA41-F1
#
_entry.id   AF-A0A964UA41-F1
#
_cell.length_a   1.000
_cell.length_b   1.000
_cell.length_c   1.000
_cell.angle_alpha   90.00
_cell.angle_beta   90.00
_cell.angle_gamma   90.00
#
_symmetry.space_group_name_H-M   'P 1'
#
loop_
_entity.id
_entity.type
_entity.pdbx_description
1 polymer ?
#
loop_
_entity_poly.entity_id
_entity_poly.type
_entity_poly.pdbx_seq_one_letter_code
_entity_poly.pdbx_strand_id
1 'polypeptide(L)'
;MTTATRMIGLAVCAAVVMAANAHAATPVRPEDFPKSQRYTEWRSVKNQGAKGDGVTDDTEAFRKALAARKGAPFEYMVIYVPEGTYVVSDTIHWGRRTWFVGDGAGKTIIKLKDDCEGFNDPGDKKPVLWAADKETSYGGDSRANAAFGNYILDMTIDTGKNNPGAVGIDYITHNYGYVGDVVVRSGDGSGRIGIDLSSTEFGPGMLRRVTIEGFDTGILTTANVSHGTLVDITLKNQNKVGLHNRFPATIHNLVSENQVPAIRNDGGIANLALVGAKLTGGSFEHCAIEYVKGAALLSHVETRGYRAALKAEGRVVPGDTIDEKVLGTQHKVFDQTPMRALALAESPPPIFEEPRANWKVVDDSAEDDTQAIQAAIDSGARTLFFKPGGDYDVTETIRVRGNVRRMIGFGFGTKIRGPGRAFVEADKPVLRFEGEGEHPISVEWISADGGAIGAEIATPRTVYFQANRWTGFRNTPEARKIFIDEGMGFSTFVAPAKVVVRQCNMENNPFNNAKASRVYIRNRGADVCVLGFKTEAPAIHAITTDGGKTEVVGGFFRDHFGPQDYEWQGAPPMAGLDMSRGVPYFITKDASLTATYFQYAWAGGKARARQAIEIRGDEVRDFRVPPNNLNLGLYSAINESATPDDPMRRRWPQVQPEGATWAAGEQVRVSLSLPAGLGRDDVDVRYTLDGSKPTTSSRRYTGPFTVDETTTVKARCFWGDQGGGVGHETYRFVAPREPDPALSTSPGLRYRYYEGSWGAVPNREDIDVKKKGVTENFKLNVAESGDRFALWFEGYIEVPREGMYTFSTASDDGSVLFIGDEKVVDNDGLHGMITASGRINLKAGKHRIRVGFFEARGGEGFKAQRIPDDALSYGANWSVQIDGPDNGVLTDDSHMVRLSVSTKGGDRDVNIRYTLDGSEPDAGATLYTGPIRLTETTQVRARCFKDGRPLPGQQATAQFFAMQADGHPASPPVGAGSVPGSGTVDSPLQLPKAPQSIRVDGKLNDWQSVPSLPVPFEGAQASGVRFAWTDDGLCGSAVVVDSSIVGGDYDLYKYDCLEVFIEKDFARAEEDGKTMQLTVGPPADSAEGEAALEIWG
;
A
#
# COMPACT_ATOMS: atom_id res chain seq x y z
N MET A 1 50.01 -5.09 20.40
CA MET A 1 49.26 -5.73 21.51
C MET A 1 49.10 -7.21 21.18
N THR A 2 49.50 -8.06 22.11
CA THR A 2 49.96 -9.43 21.92
C THR A 2 48.83 -10.48 21.87
N THR A 3 49.20 -11.69 21.45
CA THR A 3 48.40 -12.93 21.30
C THR A 3 47.43 -13.25 22.44
N ALA A 4 47.61 -12.66 23.63
CA ALA A 4 46.68 -12.73 24.75
C ALA A 4 45.33 -12.03 24.48
N THR A 5 45.31 -10.93 23.74
CA THR A 5 44.06 -10.24 23.33
C THR A 5 43.24 -11.10 22.34
N ARG A 6 43.92 -11.91 21.51
CA ARG A 6 43.28 -12.88 20.60
C ARG A 6 42.68 -14.09 21.34
N MET A 7 43.31 -14.57 22.42
CA MET A 7 42.76 -15.67 23.23
C MET A 7 41.58 -15.25 24.11
N ILE A 8 41.58 -14.01 24.63
CA ILE A 8 40.42 -13.45 25.34
C ILE A 8 39.25 -13.24 24.35
N GLY A 9 39.52 -12.79 23.12
CA GLY A 9 38.53 -12.74 22.04
C GLY A 9 37.96 -14.11 21.67
N LEU A 10 38.78 -15.17 21.65
CA LEU A 10 38.34 -16.54 21.35
C LEU A 10 37.53 -17.19 22.49
N ALA A 11 37.89 -16.95 23.75
CA ALA A 11 37.17 -17.50 24.91
C ALA A 11 35.79 -16.84 25.10
N VAL A 12 35.69 -15.53 24.83
CA VAL A 12 34.39 -14.85 24.72
C VAL A 12 33.60 -15.35 23.50
N CYS A 13 34.26 -15.69 22.39
CA CYS A 13 33.60 -16.26 21.20
C CYS A 13 33.01 -17.66 21.42
N ALA A 14 33.64 -18.54 22.19
CA ALA A 14 33.06 -19.85 22.54
C ALA A 14 31.83 -19.70 23.45
N ALA A 15 31.84 -18.72 24.35
CA ALA A 15 30.69 -18.39 25.18
C ALA A 15 29.53 -17.77 24.37
N VAL A 16 29.80 -16.98 23.31
CA VAL A 16 28.77 -16.40 22.43
C VAL A 16 28.11 -17.46 21.53
N VAL A 17 28.88 -18.43 21.02
CA VAL A 17 28.32 -19.54 20.21
C VAL A 17 27.55 -20.54 21.08
N MET A 18 27.96 -20.78 22.34
CA MET A 18 27.15 -21.58 23.28
C MET A 18 25.97 -20.80 23.87
N ALA A 19 26.06 -19.47 23.99
CA ALA A 19 24.95 -18.62 24.44
C ALA A 19 23.86 -18.43 23.37
N ALA A 20 24.18 -18.54 22.07
CA ALA A 20 23.19 -18.51 21.00
C ALA A 20 22.16 -19.67 21.09
N ASN A 21 22.46 -20.74 21.84
CA ASN A 21 21.59 -21.92 22.01
C ASN A 21 20.89 -22.02 23.37
N ALA A 22 20.95 -20.99 24.24
CA ALA A 22 20.37 -21.04 25.58
C ALA A 22 19.47 -19.82 25.88
N HIS A 23 18.45 -19.57 25.06
CA HIS A 23 17.60 -18.37 25.18
C HIS A 23 16.12 -18.56 24.84
N ALA A 24 15.59 -19.79 24.87
CA ALA A 24 14.14 -19.95 24.85
C ALA A 24 13.63 -19.73 26.28
N ALA A 25 12.80 -18.70 26.49
CA ALA A 25 11.98 -18.62 27.68
C ALA A 25 10.90 -19.70 27.60
N THR A 26 10.46 -20.28 28.72
CA THR A 26 9.44 -21.33 28.68
C THR A 26 8.16 -20.75 28.06
N PRO A 27 7.67 -21.34 26.97
CA PRO A 27 6.46 -20.87 26.32
C PRO A 27 5.27 -21.00 27.27
N VAL A 28 4.39 -20.01 27.23
CA VAL A 28 3.16 -20.02 28.03
C VAL A 28 2.19 -21.02 27.41
N ARG A 29 1.64 -21.94 28.21
CA ARG A 29 0.76 -23.02 27.71
C ARG A 29 -0.69 -22.87 28.18
N PRO A 30 -1.71 -23.24 27.38
CA PRO A 30 -3.12 -23.16 27.75
C PRO A 30 -3.52 -23.88 29.05
N GLU A 31 -2.78 -24.89 29.48
CA GLU A 31 -2.96 -25.54 30.78
C GLU A 31 -2.53 -24.70 31.99
N ASP A 32 -1.81 -23.59 31.76
CA ASP A 32 -1.44 -22.63 32.81
C ASP A 32 -2.61 -21.72 33.25
N PHE A 33 -3.81 -21.91 32.69
CA PHE A 33 -4.91 -20.96 32.77
C PHE A 33 -6.11 -21.48 33.58
N PRO A 34 -6.68 -20.65 34.48
CA PRO A 34 -8.09 -20.73 34.81
C PRO A 34 -8.93 -20.14 33.66
N LYS A 35 -10.09 -20.75 33.36
CA LYS A 35 -11.02 -20.28 32.32
C LYS A 35 -11.48 -18.84 32.63
N SER A 36 -11.13 -17.89 31.77
CA SER A 36 -11.67 -16.52 31.78
C SER A 36 -12.98 -16.49 31.00
N GLN A 37 -14.01 -15.81 31.53
CA GLN A 37 -15.31 -15.67 30.87
C GLN A 37 -15.40 -14.46 29.94
N ARG A 38 -14.42 -13.54 29.94
CA ARG A 38 -14.63 -12.21 29.35
C ARG A 38 -14.02 -12.00 27.97
N TYR A 39 -12.73 -12.19 27.71
CA TYR A 39 -12.17 -11.94 26.36
C TYR A 39 -10.90 -12.78 26.16
N THR A 40 -10.53 -13.06 24.88
CA THR A 40 -9.48 -13.97 24.37
C THR A 40 -9.75 -15.47 24.54
N GLU A 41 -10.22 -16.13 23.46
CA GLU A 41 -10.17 -17.58 23.37
C GLU A 41 -8.75 -18.03 23.02
N TRP A 42 -8.07 -18.69 23.96
CA TRP A 42 -6.93 -19.54 23.63
C TRP A 42 -7.41 -20.71 22.82
N ARG A 43 -6.98 -20.78 21.56
CA ARG A 43 -7.37 -21.87 20.66
C ARG A 43 -6.18 -22.76 20.40
N SER A 44 -6.13 -23.85 21.14
CA SER A 44 -5.24 -24.96 20.80
C SER A 44 -5.71 -25.62 19.52
N VAL A 45 -4.82 -25.79 18.55
CA VAL A 45 -5.12 -26.53 17.31
C VAL A 45 -5.49 -27.99 17.59
N LYS A 46 -4.99 -28.61 18.67
CA LYS A 46 -5.38 -29.98 19.08
C LYS A 46 -6.85 -30.06 19.50
N ASN A 47 -7.38 -29.01 20.13
CA ASN A 47 -8.80 -28.91 20.45
C ASN A 47 -9.68 -28.74 19.20
N GLN A 48 -9.09 -28.36 18.07
CA GLN A 48 -9.77 -28.25 16.77
C GLN A 48 -9.59 -29.50 15.89
N GLY A 49 -8.96 -30.55 16.45
CA GLY A 49 -8.80 -31.85 15.81
C GLY A 49 -7.39 -32.15 15.28
N ALA A 50 -6.43 -31.22 15.41
CA ALA A 50 -5.06 -31.45 14.98
C ALA A 50 -4.41 -32.61 15.75
N LYS A 51 -3.62 -33.43 15.07
CA LYS A 51 -2.90 -34.56 15.66
C LYS A 51 -1.47 -34.19 16.07
N GLY A 52 -0.75 -33.45 15.22
CA GLY A 52 0.65 -33.11 15.46
C GLY A 52 1.57 -34.34 15.49
N ASP A 53 1.22 -35.40 14.76
CA ASP A 53 1.90 -36.71 14.73
C ASP A 53 2.94 -36.85 13.60
N GLY A 54 3.10 -35.82 12.76
CA GLY A 54 4.00 -35.79 11.62
C GLY A 54 3.51 -36.54 10.39
N VAL A 55 2.27 -37.04 10.41
CA VAL A 55 1.67 -37.86 9.33
C VAL A 55 0.31 -37.33 8.90
N THR A 56 -0.56 -37.02 9.87
CA THR A 56 -1.91 -36.53 9.62
C THR A 56 -1.85 -35.11 9.08
N ASP A 57 -2.64 -34.85 8.03
CA ASP A 57 -2.85 -33.51 7.50
C ASP A 57 -3.73 -32.69 8.45
N ASP A 58 -3.12 -31.73 9.13
CA ASP A 58 -3.72 -30.89 10.16
C ASP A 58 -4.23 -29.55 9.59
N THR A 59 -4.17 -29.32 8.28
CA THR A 59 -4.54 -28.05 7.62
C THR A 59 -5.92 -27.56 8.05
N GLU A 60 -6.91 -28.46 8.05
CA GLU A 60 -8.29 -28.11 8.41
C GLU A 60 -8.46 -27.76 9.90
N ALA A 61 -7.65 -28.34 10.79
CA ALA A 61 -7.68 -27.98 12.20
C ALA A 61 -7.15 -26.56 12.44
N PHE A 62 -6.11 -26.14 11.70
CA PHE A 62 -5.66 -24.74 11.69
C PHE A 62 -6.74 -23.81 11.16
N ARG A 63 -7.39 -24.14 10.04
CA ARG A 63 -8.50 -23.35 9.48
C ARG A 63 -9.65 -23.19 10.48
N LYS A 64 -10.04 -24.26 11.17
CA LYS A 64 -11.06 -24.22 12.24
C LYS A 64 -10.65 -23.32 13.41
N ALA A 65 -9.39 -23.37 13.83
CA ALA A 65 -8.88 -22.50 14.90
C ALA A 65 -9.00 -21.01 14.52
N LEU A 66 -8.77 -20.70 13.24
CA LEU A 66 -8.81 -19.34 12.68
C LEU A 66 -10.23 -18.85 12.31
N ALA A 67 -11.15 -19.73 11.92
CA ALA A 67 -12.45 -19.37 11.32
C ALA A 67 -13.45 -18.70 12.28
N ALA A 68 -13.37 -18.93 13.59
CA ALA A 68 -14.38 -18.42 14.54
C ALA A 68 -14.15 -16.95 14.97
N ARG A 69 -13.81 -16.08 14.01
CA ARG A 69 -13.58 -14.63 14.18
C ARG A 69 -14.83 -13.78 13.92
N LYS A 70 -16.01 -14.40 13.76
CA LYS A 70 -17.26 -13.69 13.45
C LYS A 70 -17.75 -12.87 14.64
N GLY A 71 -17.45 -11.56 14.67
CA GLY A 71 -18.11 -10.59 15.56
C GLY A 71 -17.24 -9.50 16.18
N ALA A 72 -15.91 -9.63 16.23
CA ALA A 72 -15.04 -8.66 16.90
C ALA A 72 -13.71 -8.42 16.15
N PRO A 73 -13.70 -7.59 15.09
CA PRO A 73 -12.52 -7.38 14.23
C PRO A 73 -11.34 -6.67 14.94
N PHE A 74 -11.49 -6.29 16.21
CA PHE A 74 -10.49 -5.59 17.00
C PHE A 74 -9.91 -6.42 18.16
N GLU A 75 -10.38 -7.64 18.40
CA GLU A 75 -9.85 -8.48 19.49
C GLU A 75 -8.57 -9.22 19.09
N TYR A 76 -7.69 -9.45 20.08
CA TYR A 76 -6.52 -10.32 19.92
C TYR A 76 -6.94 -11.79 19.97
N MET A 77 -6.32 -12.62 19.14
CA MET A 77 -6.53 -14.07 19.13
C MET A 77 -5.20 -14.79 19.35
N VAL A 78 -5.20 -15.81 20.20
CA VAL A 78 -4.04 -16.67 20.44
C VAL A 78 -4.32 -18.06 19.89
N ILE A 79 -3.60 -18.42 18.83
CA ILE A 79 -3.51 -19.76 18.27
C ILE A 79 -2.32 -20.46 18.93
N TYR A 80 -2.62 -21.37 19.84
CA TYR A 80 -1.61 -22.19 20.48
C TYR A 80 -1.38 -23.47 19.69
N VAL A 81 -0.11 -23.76 19.43
CA VAL A 81 0.35 -24.93 18.67
C VAL A 81 1.24 -25.77 19.57
N PRO A 82 0.66 -26.72 20.33
CA PRO A 82 1.42 -27.54 21.29
C PRO A 82 2.57 -28.30 20.61
N GLU A 83 3.48 -28.86 21.40
CA GLU A 83 4.52 -29.77 20.91
C GLU A 83 3.92 -30.86 19.98
N GLY A 84 4.60 -31.07 18.86
CA GLY A 84 4.17 -31.95 17.78
C GLY A 84 4.69 -31.50 16.41
N THR A 85 4.58 -32.39 15.43
CA THR A 85 4.82 -32.08 14.01
C THR A 85 3.50 -32.07 13.27
N TYR A 86 3.08 -30.93 12.76
CA TYR A 86 1.79 -30.74 12.12
C TYR A 86 1.99 -30.65 10.62
N VAL A 87 1.56 -31.69 9.89
CA VAL A 87 1.66 -31.68 8.42
C VAL A 87 0.55 -30.80 7.86
N VAL A 88 0.89 -29.88 6.96
CA VAL A 88 -0.08 -29.05 6.23
C VAL A 88 0.10 -29.24 4.73
N SER A 89 -1.00 -29.22 3.97
CA SER A 89 -1.00 -29.34 2.51
C SER A 89 -1.37 -28.05 1.79
N ASP A 90 -1.55 -26.95 2.52
CA ASP A 90 -1.90 -25.66 1.95
C ASP A 90 -1.45 -24.51 2.87
N THR A 91 -1.49 -23.29 2.35
CA THR A 91 -1.16 -22.08 3.10
C THR A 91 -2.10 -21.91 4.30
N ILE A 92 -1.51 -21.67 5.47
CA ILE A 92 -2.22 -21.20 6.66
C ILE A 92 -2.11 -19.68 6.70
N HIS A 93 -3.23 -18.99 6.53
CA HIS A 93 -3.27 -17.53 6.44
C HIS A 93 -4.24 -16.91 7.45
N TRP A 94 -3.96 -15.67 7.84
CA TRP A 94 -4.79 -14.91 8.76
C TRP A 94 -4.63 -13.40 8.58
N GLY A 95 -5.56 -12.62 9.13
CA GLY A 95 -5.52 -11.16 9.14
C GLY A 95 -4.71 -10.57 10.29
N ARG A 96 -5.18 -9.48 10.90
CA ARG A 96 -4.47 -8.77 11.98
C ARG A 96 -4.63 -9.41 13.37
N ARG A 97 -3.87 -8.92 14.37
CA ARG A 97 -4.02 -9.17 15.83
C ARG A 97 -4.01 -10.65 16.23
N THR A 98 -3.22 -11.46 15.53
CA THR A 98 -3.16 -12.90 15.77
C THR A 98 -1.79 -13.33 16.24
N TRP A 99 -1.78 -14.15 17.28
CA TRP A 99 -0.59 -14.76 17.85
C TRP A 99 -0.56 -16.23 17.50
N PHE A 100 0.52 -16.68 16.87
CA PHE A 100 0.88 -18.08 16.75
C PHE A 100 1.97 -18.37 17.77
N VAL A 101 1.67 -19.24 18.74
CA VAL A 101 2.58 -19.55 19.86
C VAL A 101 2.81 -21.05 19.95
N GLY A 102 4.06 -21.47 19.82
CA GLY A 102 4.48 -22.87 19.97
C GLY A 102 5.09 -23.18 21.34
N ASP A 103 5.51 -24.44 21.53
CA ASP A 103 6.22 -24.91 22.74
C ASP A 103 7.75 -24.76 22.66
N GLY A 104 8.25 -24.15 21.58
CA GLY A 104 9.66 -23.91 21.31
C GLY A 104 10.07 -24.42 19.93
N ALA A 105 11.07 -23.77 19.33
CA ALA A 105 11.67 -24.25 18.09
C ALA A 105 12.23 -25.67 18.25
N GLY A 106 11.95 -26.54 17.28
CA GLY A 106 12.28 -27.97 17.31
C GLY A 106 11.32 -28.86 18.11
N LYS A 107 10.42 -28.28 18.93
CA LYS A 107 9.34 -29.00 19.63
C LYS A 107 8.00 -28.87 18.89
N THR A 108 7.65 -27.63 18.53
CA THR A 108 6.50 -27.34 17.67
C THR A 108 6.99 -27.15 16.25
N ILE A 109 6.55 -28.01 15.33
CA ILE A 109 6.95 -27.96 13.91
C ILE A 109 5.69 -27.92 13.04
N ILE A 110 5.48 -26.85 12.28
CA ILE A 110 4.52 -26.82 11.18
C ILE A 110 5.30 -27.21 9.92
N LYS A 111 4.98 -28.37 9.36
CA LYS A 111 5.68 -28.95 8.20
C LYS A 111 4.76 -28.96 6.98
N LEU A 112 5.14 -28.28 5.91
CA LEU A 112 4.51 -28.47 4.60
C LEU A 112 4.76 -29.90 4.13
N LYS A 113 3.72 -30.55 3.61
CA LYS A 113 3.80 -31.89 3.03
C LYS A 113 4.90 -31.93 1.95
N ASP A 114 5.63 -33.04 1.88
CA ASP A 114 6.62 -33.25 0.81
C ASP A 114 5.87 -33.38 -0.53
N ASP A 115 6.46 -32.89 -1.63
CA ASP A 115 5.85 -32.89 -2.97
C ASP A 115 4.45 -32.24 -2.99
N CYS A 116 4.29 -31.12 -2.27
CA CYS A 116 2.98 -30.48 -2.10
C CYS A 116 2.54 -29.74 -3.37
N GLU A 117 1.36 -30.09 -3.85
CA GLU A 117 0.74 -29.45 -5.01
C GLU A 117 0.62 -27.93 -4.79
N GLY A 118 1.05 -27.15 -5.80
CA GLY A 118 1.06 -25.68 -5.76
C GLY A 118 2.28 -25.06 -5.05
N PHE A 119 3.15 -25.86 -4.42
CA PHE A 119 4.43 -25.41 -3.84
C PHE A 119 5.64 -25.97 -4.59
N ASN A 120 5.42 -26.87 -5.55
CA ASN A 120 6.46 -27.56 -6.31
C ASN A 120 6.91 -26.82 -7.59
N ASP A 121 6.27 -25.69 -7.95
CA ASP A 121 6.65 -24.86 -9.10
C ASP A 121 7.68 -23.78 -8.68
N PRO A 122 8.96 -23.86 -9.09
CA PRO A 122 9.94 -22.81 -8.81
C PRO A 122 9.63 -21.48 -9.50
N GLY A 123 8.68 -21.43 -10.44
CA GLY A 123 8.19 -20.22 -11.10
C GLY A 123 7.09 -19.49 -10.33
N ASP A 124 6.47 -20.13 -9.33
CA ASP A 124 5.36 -19.57 -8.55
C ASP A 124 5.65 -19.68 -7.05
N LYS A 125 5.85 -18.54 -6.39
CA LYS A 125 6.15 -18.54 -4.96
C LYS A 125 4.86 -18.69 -4.15
N LYS A 126 4.83 -19.56 -3.15
CA LYS A 126 3.66 -19.74 -2.27
C LYS A 126 4.08 -19.93 -0.79
N PRO A 127 3.53 -19.14 0.15
CA PRO A 127 3.89 -19.25 1.56
C PRO A 127 3.21 -20.39 2.30
N VAL A 128 3.93 -21.02 3.24
CA VAL A 128 3.35 -21.96 4.22
C VAL A 128 2.52 -21.19 5.25
N LEU A 129 3.10 -20.15 5.84
CA LEU A 129 2.39 -19.20 6.71
C LEU A 129 2.26 -17.83 6.05
N TRP A 130 1.07 -17.24 6.05
CA TRP A 130 0.82 -15.94 5.44
C TRP A 130 0.01 -15.00 6.34
N ALA A 131 0.64 -13.94 6.82
CA ALA A 131 0.04 -13.00 7.77
C ALA A 131 -0.77 -11.86 7.14
N ALA A 132 -1.17 -11.95 5.86
CA ALA A 132 -1.73 -10.83 5.07
C ALA A 132 -3.11 -11.09 4.44
N ASP A 133 -4.00 -11.83 5.10
CA ASP A 133 -5.29 -12.21 4.51
C ASP A 133 -6.18 -10.99 4.15
N LYS A 134 -6.64 -10.96 2.90
CA LYS A 134 -7.55 -9.95 2.30
C LYS A 134 -8.94 -9.96 2.91
N GLU A 135 -9.48 -11.13 3.25
CA GLU A 135 -10.88 -11.27 3.66
C GLU A 135 -11.14 -10.79 5.10
N THR A 136 -10.07 -10.62 5.89
CA THR A 136 -10.15 -10.19 7.30
C THR A 136 -9.40 -8.89 7.60
N SER A 137 -8.92 -8.21 6.55
CA SER A 137 -8.26 -6.90 6.64
C SER A 137 -9.28 -5.75 6.60
N TYR A 138 -9.02 -4.68 7.34
CA TYR A 138 -9.91 -3.51 7.39
C TYR A 138 -10.04 -2.88 6.00
N GLY A 139 -11.26 -2.73 5.49
CA GLY A 139 -11.54 -2.06 4.21
C GLY A 139 -11.30 -2.91 2.95
N GLY A 140 -11.10 -4.23 3.06
CA GLY A 140 -11.03 -5.13 1.90
C GLY A 140 -9.72 -5.09 1.09
N ASP A 141 -8.72 -4.32 1.52
CA ASP A 141 -7.39 -4.31 0.91
C ASP A 141 -6.31 -4.84 1.88
N SER A 142 -5.79 -6.05 1.62
CA SER A 142 -4.62 -6.64 2.31
C SER A 142 -3.34 -5.81 2.22
N ARG A 143 -3.32 -4.78 1.37
CA ARG A 143 -2.16 -3.89 1.16
C ARG A 143 -2.27 -2.57 1.92
N ALA A 144 -3.40 -2.30 2.56
CA ALA A 144 -3.59 -1.13 3.40
C ALA A 144 -2.85 -1.33 4.73
N ASN A 145 -2.23 -0.27 5.23
CA ASN A 145 -1.66 -0.12 6.56
C ASN A 145 -2.63 -0.55 7.69
N ALA A 146 -2.82 -1.86 7.86
CA ALA A 146 -3.94 -2.45 8.60
C ALA A 146 -3.63 -3.80 9.28
N ALA A 147 -2.49 -4.43 8.95
CA ALA A 147 -2.05 -5.71 9.52
C ALA A 147 -1.38 -5.55 10.90
N PHE A 148 -2.07 -4.94 11.85
CA PHE A 148 -1.55 -4.65 13.17
C PHE A 148 -1.45 -5.89 14.09
N GLY A 149 -0.36 -6.06 14.82
CA GLY A 149 -0.29 -7.00 15.96
C GLY A 149 -0.25 -8.47 15.59
N ASN A 150 0.47 -8.82 14.52
CA ASN A 150 0.74 -10.21 14.17
C ASN A 150 2.01 -10.70 14.85
N TYR A 151 1.94 -11.90 15.44
CA TYR A 151 3.02 -12.48 16.23
C TYR A 151 3.21 -13.95 15.88
N ILE A 152 4.46 -14.38 15.71
CA ILE A 152 4.83 -15.79 15.48
C ILE A 152 5.99 -16.10 16.42
N LEU A 153 5.77 -17.01 17.37
CA LEU A 153 6.65 -17.27 18.50
C LEU A 153 6.95 -18.76 18.68
N ASP A 154 8.18 -19.07 19.06
CA ASP A 154 8.56 -20.34 19.69
C ASP A 154 8.21 -21.59 18.85
N MET A 155 8.59 -21.61 17.56
CA MET A 155 8.26 -22.74 16.67
C MET A 155 9.21 -22.92 15.49
N THR A 156 9.05 -24.03 14.79
CA THR A 156 9.72 -24.31 13.51
C THR A 156 8.73 -24.36 12.36
N ILE A 157 9.03 -23.67 11.26
CA ILE A 157 8.34 -23.79 9.99
C ILE A 157 9.25 -24.56 9.03
N ASP A 158 8.78 -25.71 8.54
CA ASP A 158 9.52 -26.60 7.65
C ASP A 158 8.80 -26.69 6.31
N THR A 159 9.45 -26.31 5.21
CA THR A 159 8.83 -26.37 3.87
C THR A 159 8.83 -27.77 3.25
N GLY A 160 9.28 -28.80 3.98
CA GLY A 160 9.34 -30.16 3.47
C GLY A 160 10.35 -30.31 2.34
N LYS A 161 10.18 -31.36 1.53
CA LYS A 161 11.04 -31.69 0.39
C LYS A 161 10.31 -31.52 -0.94
N ASN A 162 11.08 -31.29 -2.01
CA ASN A 162 10.61 -31.13 -3.39
C ASN A 162 9.59 -29.99 -3.55
N ASN A 163 9.73 -28.93 -2.75
CA ASN A 163 8.85 -27.76 -2.77
C ASN A 163 9.61 -26.47 -3.15
N PRO A 164 10.19 -26.39 -4.37
CA PRO A 164 11.05 -25.27 -4.75
C PRO A 164 10.32 -23.94 -4.98
N GLY A 165 8.98 -23.93 -4.98
CA GLY A 165 8.16 -22.72 -4.94
C GLY A 165 7.86 -22.23 -3.52
N ALA A 166 8.15 -23.03 -2.49
CA ALA A 166 7.72 -22.72 -1.14
C ALA A 166 8.44 -21.51 -0.53
N VAL A 167 7.65 -20.65 0.09
CA VAL A 167 8.09 -19.60 1.01
C VAL A 167 7.76 -20.08 2.42
N GLY A 168 8.70 -19.98 3.36
CA GLY A 168 8.43 -20.37 4.75
C GLY A 168 7.35 -19.48 5.37
N ILE A 169 7.61 -18.18 5.44
CA ILE A 169 6.69 -17.18 5.98
C ILE A 169 6.60 -15.99 5.03
N ASP A 170 5.40 -15.63 4.59
CA ASP A 170 5.11 -14.31 4.05
C ASP A 170 4.55 -13.47 5.20
N TYR A 171 5.40 -12.57 5.71
CA TYR A 171 5.16 -11.86 6.95
C TYR A 171 4.87 -10.37 6.70
N ILE A 172 3.77 -9.92 7.26
CA ILE A 172 3.38 -8.52 7.29
C ILE A 172 3.03 -8.14 8.73
N THR A 173 3.46 -6.94 9.10
CA THR A 173 2.88 -6.23 10.23
C THR A 173 2.94 -4.73 9.99
N HIS A 174 2.05 -3.99 10.64
CA HIS A 174 2.11 -2.54 10.72
C HIS A 174 2.16 -2.13 12.19
N ASN A 175 3.00 -1.15 12.50
CA ASN A 175 3.17 -0.49 13.80
C ASN A 175 3.67 -1.37 14.97
N TYR A 176 3.13 -2.56 15.14
CA TYR A 176 3.50 -3.51 16.18
C TYR A 176 3.36 -4.93 15.68
N GLY A 177 4.40 -5.73 15.81
CA GLY A 177 4.40 -7.13 15.41
C GLY A 177 5.79 -7.72 15.42
N TYR A 178 5.87 -8.99 15.79
CA TYR A 178 7.14 -9.60 16.15
C TYR A 178 7.19 -11.09 15.79
N VAL A 179 8.27 -11.49 15.12
CA VAL A 179 8.64 -12.89 14.91
C VAL A 179 9.83 -13.18 15.81
N GLY A 180 9.66 -14.10 16.76
CA GLY A 180 10.62 -14.35 17.83
C GLY A 180 10.86 -15.81 18.08
N ASP A 181 12.13 -16.21 18.19
CA ASP A 181 12.49 -17.60 18.56
C ASP A 181 11.95 -18.64 17.56
N VAL A 182 12.05 -18.30 16.27
CA VAL A 182 11.52 -19.10 15.16
C VAL A 182 12.66 -19.67 14.31
N VAL A 183 12.52 -20.93 13.93
CA VAL A 183 13.36 -21.55 12.89
C VAL A 183 12.54 -21.73 11.63
N VAL A 184 13.02 -21.26 10.49
CA VAL A 184 12.44 -21.51 9.17
C VAL A 184 13.43 -22.34 8.37
N ARG A 185 13.05 -23.54 7.94
CA ARG A 185 13.95 -24.43 7.20
C ARG A 185 13.28 -25.06 5.99
N SER A 186 14.07 -25.41 4.99
CA SER A 186 13.66 -26.33 3.93
C SER A 186 14.24 -27.72 4.19
N GLY A 187 13.40 -28.75 4.06
CA GLY A 187 13.77 -30.13 4.38
C GLY A 187 14.84 -30.75 3.47
N ASP A 188 15.08 -30.16 2.29
CA ASP A 188 16.09 -30.59 1.31
C ASP A 188 16.93 -29.44 0.74
N GLY A 189 16.74 -28.21 1.22
CA GLY A 189 17.46 -27.04 0.72
C GLY A 189 16.89 -26.44 -0.58
N SER A 190 15.75 -26.93 -1.08
CA SER A 190 15.16 -26.46 -2.34
C SER A 190 14.24 -25.24 -2.19
N GLY A 191 13.88 -24.86 -0.96
CA GLY A 191 12.91 -23.81 -0.69
C GLY A 191 13.27 -22.47 -1.36
N ARG A 192 12.25 -21.69 -1.73
CA ARG A 192 12.47 -20.44 -2.48
C ARG A 192 12.91 -19.27 -1.61
N ILE A 193 12.11 -18.97 -0.58
CA ILE A 193 12.36 -17.83 0.31
C ILE A 193 12.07 -18.29 1.74
N GLY A 194 12.99 -18.04 2.67
CA GLY A 194 12.72 -18.32 4.09
C GLY A 194 11.64 -17.41 4.64
N ILE A 195 11.93 -16.11 4.70
CA ILE A 195 10.96 -15.08 5.08
C ILE A 195 10.85 -14.03 3.98
N ASP A 196 9.63 -13.82 3.50
CA ASP A 196 9.30 -12.85 2.48
C ASP A 196 8.61 -11.64 3.10
N LEU A 197 9.27 -10.48 2.99
CA LEU A 197 8.76 -9.18 3.42
C LEU A 197 8.38 -8.31 2.20
N SER A 198 8.19 -8.93 1.03
CA SER A 198 7.99 -8.24 -0.25
C SER A 198 6.55 -8.18 -0.76
N SER A 199 5.59 -8.76 -0.04
CA SER A 199 4.20 -8.88 -0.50
C SER A 199 3.47 -7.53 -0.46
N THR A 200 3.76 -6.70 0.56
CA THR A 200 3.04 -5.45 0.90
C THR A 200 3.92 -4.52 1.76
N GLU A 201 3.35 -3.44 2.33
CA GLU A 201 4.03 -2.60 3.34
C GLU A 201 4.35 -3.40 4.59
N PHE A 202 5.64 -3.57 4.86
CA PHE A 202 6.15 -4.16 6.09
C PHE A 202 6.67 -3.05 6.98
N GLY A 203 6.00 -2.85 8.10
CA GLY A 203 6.59 -2.23 9.27
C GLY A 203 5.88 -0.98 9.81
N PRO A 204 6.37 -0.42 10.93
CA PRO A 204 7.52 -0.92 11.68
C PRO A 204 7.27 -2.30 12.27
N GLY A 205 8.19 -3.24 12.04
CA GLY A 205 8.09 -4.65 12.49
C GLY A 205 9.45 -5.23 12.84
N MET A 206 9.49 -6.22 13.74
CA MET A 206 10.75 -6.79 14.25
C MET A 206 10.85 -8.31 14.06
N LEU A 207 12.02 -8.75 13.64
CA LEU A 207 12.43 -10.16 13.63
C LEU A 207 13.56 -10.32 14.63
N ARG A 208 13.44 -11.26 15.57
CA ARG A 208 14.48 -11.49 16.58
C ARG A 208 14.73 -12.97 16.87
N ARG A 209 16.00 -13.37 16.95
CA ARG A 209 16.39 -14.79 17.17
C ARG A 209 15.71 -15.71 16.16
N VAL A 210 15.85 -15.37 14.90
CA VAL A 210 15.30 -16.14 13.78
C VAL A 210 16.44 -16.84 13.05
N THR A 211 16.30 -18.15 12.85
CA THR A 211 17.23 -18.95 12.03
C THR A 211 16.55 -19.35 10.73
N ILE A 212 17.23 -19.17 9.60
CA ILE A 212 16.72 -19.50 8.27
C ILE A 212 17.71 -20.39 7.54
N GLU A 213 17.28 -21.58 7.11
CA GLU A 213 18.15 -22.59 6.53
C GLU A 213 17.60 -23.22 5.24
N GLY A 214 18.45 -23.32 4.22
CA GLY A 214 18.16 -24.15 3.03
C GLY A 214 17.22 -23.50 2.01
N PHE A 215 17.37 -22.21 1.74
CA PHE A 215 16.53 -21.51 0.77
C PHE A 215 17.36 -20.85 -0.32
N ASP A 216 16.81 -20.61 -1.51
CA ASP A 216 17.46 -19.74 -2.50
C ASP A 216 17.79 -18.37 -1.89
N THR A 217 16.79 -17.74 -1.27
CA THR A 217 16.93 -16.48 -0.53
C THR A 217 16.53 -16.70 0.92
N GLY A 218 17.37 -16.29 1.88
CA GLY A 218 17.01 -16.38 3.30
C GLY A 218 15.89 -15.40 3.65
N ILE A 219 16.16 -14.11 3.48
CA ILE A 219 15.19 -13.02 3.67
C ILE A 219 15.11 -12.20 2.39
N LEU A 220 13.89 -12.05 1.84
CA LEU A 220 13.64 -11.19 0.70
C LEU A 220 12.90 -9.94 1.13
N THR A 221 13.34 -8.82 0.58
CA THR A 221 12.68 -7.55 0.79
C THR A 221 12.51 -6.75 -0.50
N THR A 222 11.47 -5.92 -0.61
CA THR A 222 11.22 -5.06 -1.80
C THR A 222 10.91 -3.63 -1.42
N ALA A 223 11.11 -2.71 -2.37
CA ALA A 223 10.94 -1.27 -2.17
C ALA A 223 9.56 -0.95 -1.60
N ASN A 224 9.52 -0.64 -0.31
CA ASN A 224 8.35 -0.19 0.40
C ASN A 224 8.69 0.98 1.32
N VAL A 225 7.68 1.73 1.73
CA VAL A 225 7.85 3.02 2.40
C VAL A 225 8.13 2.92 3.91
N SER A 226 8.27 1.73 4.51
CA SER A 226 8.41 1.54 5.96
C SER A 226 9.75 0.92 6.41
N HIS A 227 9.93 0.63 7.71
CA HIS A 227 11.19 0.20 8.36
C HIS A 227 11.10 -1.16 9.05
N GLY A 228 12.21 -1.91 9.02
CA GLY A 228 12.33 -3.20 9.69
C GLY A 228 13.55 -3.28 10.60
N THR A 229 13.38 -3.86 11.78
CA THR A 229 14.49 -4.17 12.69
C THR A 229 14.72 -5.68 12.79
N LEU A 230 15.94 -6.11 12.52
CA LEU A 230 16.35 -7.51 12.52
C LEU A 230 17.47 -7.71 13.54
N VAL A 231 17.26 -8.63 14.49
CA VAL A 231 18.14 -8.75 15.67
C VAL A 231 18.48 -10.22 15.90
N ASP A 232 19.76 -10.56 16.07
CA ASP A 232 20.18 -11.93 16.34
C ASP A 232 19.68 -12.91 15.25
N ILE A 233 19.92 -12.57 13.97
CA ILE A 233 19.48 -13.37 12.82
C ILE A 233 20.58 -14.35 12.41
N THR A 234 20.21 -15.59 12.10
CA THR A 234 21.11 -16.61 11.58
C THR A 234 20.66 -17.11 10.21
N LEU A 235 21.53 -17.02 9.20
CA LEU A 235 21.27 -17.40 7.81
C LEU A 235 22.22 -18.52 7.39
N LYS A 236 21.70 -19.69 7.01
CA LYS A 236 22.51 -20.87 6.69
C LYS A 236 22.12 -21.51 5.37
N ASN A 237 23.12 -22.00 4.64
CA ASN A 237 22.91 -22.85 3.46
C ASN A 237 21.94 -22.24 2.44
N GLN A 238 22.03 -20.94 2.16
CA GLN A 238 21.29 -20.32 1.07
C GLN A 238 21.93 -20.61 -0.30
N ASN A 239 21.11 -20.78 -1.34
CA ASN A 239 21.60 -21.11 -2.68
C ASN A 239 21.89 -19.88 -3.57
N LYS A 240 21.37 -18.69 -3.23
CA LYS A 240 21.58 -17.45 -4.00
C LYS A 240 22.02 -16.27 -3.16
N VAL A 241 21.38 -16.02 -2.02
CA VAL A 241 21.74 -14.91 -1.13
C VAL A 241 21.15 -15.10 0.27
N GLY A 242 21.89 -14.73 1.31
CA GLY A 242 21.37 -14.69 2.67
C GLY A 242 20.19 -13.71 2.80
N LEU A 243 20.49 -12.41 2.75
CA LEU A 243 19.51 -11.33 2.77
C LEU A 243 19.57 -10.54 1.46
N HIS A 244 18.47 -10.50 0.71
CA HIS A 244 18.32 -9.58 -0.41
C HIS A 244 17.54 -8.35 0.04
N ASN A 245 18.26 -7.27 0.36
CA ASN A 245 17.68 -6.04 0.86
C ASN A 245 17.42 -5.00 -0.24
N ARG A 246 16.16 -4.55 -0.31
CA ARG A 246 15.70 -3.48 -1.21
C ARG A 246 14.85 -2.40 -0.51
N PHE A 247 14.79 -2.37 0.83
CA PHE A 247 14.10 -1.32 1.63
C PHE A 247 14.93 -0.91 2.87
N PRO A 248 14.52 0.12 3.63
CA PRO A 248 15.21 0.55 4.85
C PRO A 248 15.20 -0.49 5.99
N ALA A 249 16.37 -1.02 6.35
CA ALA A 249 16.51 -2.03 7.38
C ALA A 249 17.62 -1.70 8.39
N THR A 250 17.34 -1.97 9.67
CA THR A 250 18.38 -2.04 10.71
C THR A 250 18.61 -3.49 11.09
N ILE A 251 19.87 -3.89 11.15
CA ILE A 251 20.29 -5.23 11.50
C ILE A 251 21.33 -5.15 12.61
N HIS A 252 21.09 -5.87 13.70
CA HIS A 252 22.03 -6.01 14.80
C HIS A 252 22.34 -7.48 15.05
N ASN A 253 23.63 -7.82 15.08
CA ASN A 253 24.13 -9.18 15.30
C ASN A 253 23.62 -10.19 14.24
N LEU A 254 24.08 -10.05 13.00
CA LEU A 254 23.82 -11.01 11.91
C LEU A 254 24.89 -12.10 11.86
N VAL A 255 24.46 -13.37 11.85
CA VAL A 255 25.33 -14.51 11.55
C VAL A 255 24.92 -15.10 10.20
N SER A 256 25.89 -15.29 9.31
CA SER A 256 25.67 -15.99 8.05
C SER A 256 26.73 -17.07 7.85
N GLU A 257 26.28 -18.28 7.54
CA GLU A 257 27.08 -19.46 7.21
C GLU A 257 26.66 -19.94 5.81
N ASN A 258 27.16 -19.27 4.78
CA ASN A 258 26.70 -19.41 3.39
C ASN A 258 27.87 -19.52 2.42
N GLN A 259 27.67 -20.17 1.28
CA GLN A 259 28.63 -20.14 0.16
C GLN A 259 28.38 -18.98 -0.83
N VAL A 260 27.21 -18.34 -0.70
CA VAL A 260 26.73 -17.21 -1.50
C VAL A 260 26.82 -15.90 -0.71
N PRO A 261 26.65 -14.71 -1.32
CA PRO A 261 26.67 -13.44 -0.58
C PRO A 261 25.72 -13.47 0.62
N ALA A 262 26.21 -13.01 1.77
CA ALA A 262 25.39 -12.93 2.98
C ALA A 262 24.35 -11.81 2.88
N ILE A 263 24.73 -10.67 2.30
CA ILE A 263 23.84 -9.54 2.04
C ILE A 263 24.03 -9.05 0.62
N ARG A 264 22.93 -8.83 -0.09
CA ARG A 264 22.87 -8.02 -1.30
C ARG A 264 21.97 -6.82 -1.06
N ASN A 265 22.49 -5.61 -1.25
CA ASN A 265 21.76 -4.35 -1.03
C ASN A 265 21.66 -3.57 -2.34
N ASP A 266 20.50 -3.63 -3.00
CA ASP A 266 20.33 -3.06 -4.36
C ASP A 266 18.99 -2.36 -4.64
N GLY A 267 18.23 -1.99 -3.60
CA GLY A 267 17.04 -1.13 -3.74
C GLY A 267 17.38 0.36 -3.68
N GLY A 268 16.66 1.21 -4.42
CA GLY A 268 16.93 2.66 -4.47
C GLY A 268 16.73 3.38 -3.13
N ILE A 269 15.87 2.81 -2.28
CA ILE A 269 15.57 3.25 -0.92
C ILE A 269 16.14 2.28 0.14
N ALA A 270 17.03 1.36 -0.25
CA ALA A 270 17.54 0.29 0.60
C ALA A 270 18.61 0.79 1.57
N ASN A 271 18.21 1.66 2.51
CA ASN A 271 19.12 2.13 3.55
C ASN A 271 19.41 0.99 4.53
N LEU A 272 20.68 0.70 4.76
CA LEU A 272 21.11 -0.43 5.58
C LEU A 272 21.95 0.05 6.77
N ALA A 273 21.44 -0.12 7.98
CA ALA A 273 22.25 -0.03 9.18
C ALA A 273 22.60 -1.45 9.65
N LEU A 274 23.86 -1.87 9.53
CA LEU A 274 24.35 -3.16 9.98
C LEU A 274 25.37 -2.96 11.11
N VAL A 275 25.02 -3.42 12.32
CA VAL A 275 25.87 -3.32 13.51
C VAL A 275 26.13 -4.71 14.07
N GLY A 276 27.38 -5.16 14.00
CA GLY A 276 27.78 -6.50 14.43
C GLY A 276 27.34 -7.55 13.43
N ALA A 277 28.30 -8.14 12.69
CA ALA A 277 28.01 -9.25 11.80
C ALA A 277 29.19 -10.23 11.70
N LYS A 278 28.87 -11.53 11.60
CA LYS A 278 29.82 -12.62 11.35
C LYS A 278 29.40 -13.39 10.11
N LEU A 279 30.11 -13.18 9.02
CA LEU A 279 29.77 -13.70 7.69
C LEU A 279 30.82 -14.73 7.27
N THR A 280 30.48 -16.01 7.35
CA THR A 280 31.40 -17.14 7.21
C THR A 280 30.90 -18.16 6.18
N GLY A 281 31.69 -19.21 5.95
CA GLY A 281 31.48 -20.16 4.85
C GLY A 281 32.18 -19.64 3.61
N GLY A 282 31.54 -18.67 2.96
CA GLY A 282 31.93 -17.91 1.77
C GLY A 282 32.38 -18.72 0.57
N SER A 283 32.40 -18.05 -0.58
CA SER A 283 33.15 -18.48 -1.77
C SER A 283 34.02 -17.32 -2.22
N PHE A 284 35.21 -17.61 -2.74
CA PHE A 284 36.10 -16.61 -3.35
C PHE A 284 35.53 -15.98 -4.63
N GLU A 285 34.40 -16.49 -5.14
CA GLU A 285 33.65 -15.86 -6.23
C GLU A 285 32.84 -14.63 -5.76
N HIS A 286 32.57 -14.54 -4.46
CA HIS A 286 31.68 -13.53 -3.88
C HIS A 286 32.38 -12.68 -2.82
N CYS A 287 31.90 -11.44 -2.66
CA CYS A 287 32.12 -10.69 -1.42
C CYS A 287 30.98 -10.99 -0.45
N ALA A 288 31.23 -10.88 0.85
CA ALA A 288 30.21 -11.17 1.86
C ALA A 288 29.01 -10.20 1.78
N ILE A 289 29.29 -8.91 1.54
CA ILE A 289 28.30 -7.86 1.32
C ILE A 289 28.46 -7.31 -0.10
N GLU A 290 27.40 -7.39 -0.89
CA GLU A 290 27.30 -6.77 -2.22
C GLU A 290 26.38 -5.56 -2.16
N TYR A 291 26.98 -4.38 -2.05
CA TYR A 291 26.29 -3.09 -2.03
C TYR A 291 26.27 -2.46 -3.43
N VAL A 292 25.09 -2.07 -3.90
CA VAL A 292 24.89 -1.44 -5.21
C VAL A 292 24.40 0.00 -5.09
N LYS A 293 23.44 0.29 -4.20
CA LYS A 293 22.85 1.62 -3.97
C LYS A 293 22.15 1.72 -2.61
N GLY A 294 21.78 2.94 -2.20
CA GLY A 294 21.18 3.26 -0.89
C GLY A 294 22.21 3.80 0.12
N ALA A 295 21.82 4.38 1.24
CA ALA A 295 22.80 4.69 2.29
C ALA A 295 23.14 3.42 3.08
N ALA A 296 24.37 3.27 3.57
CA ALA A 296 24.70 2.18 4.49
C ALA A 296 25.65 2.61 5.60
N LEU A 297 25.34 2.18 6.83
CA LEU A 297 26.28 2.13 7.95
C LEU A 297 26.63 0.66 8.16
N LEU A 298 27.90 0.31 7.99
CA LEU A 298 28.44 -1.01 8.29
C LEU A 298 29.41 -0.86 9.47
N SER A 299 29.13 -1.52 10.58
CA SER A 299 29.91 -1.40 11.80
C SER A 299 30.15 -2.77 12.42
N HIS A 300 31.40 -3.07 12.79
CA HIS A 300 31.81 -4.32 13.43
C HIS A 300 31.44 -5.58 12.61
N VAL A 301 31.84 -5.62 11.34
CA VAL A 301 31.62 -6.77 10.43
C VAL A 301 32.89 -7.60 10.34
N GLU A 302 32.78 -8.90 10.62
CA GLU A 302 33.82 -9.90 10.47
C GLU A 302 33.43 -10.88 9.36
N THR A 303 34.35 -11.18 8.44
CA THR A 303 34.10 -12.11 7.34
C THR A 303 35.18 -13.17 7.20
N ARG A 304 34.82 -14.38 6.74
CA ARG A 304 35.75 -15.48 6.50
C ARG A 304 35.26 -16.35 5.33
N GLY A 305 36.16 -16.69 4.41
CA GLY A 305 35.87 -17.56 3.26
C GLY A 305 35.35 -16.83 2.01
N TYR A 306 35.14 -15.51 2.09
CA TYR A 306 34.78 -14.67 0.96
C TYR A 306 36.01 -14.01 0.32
N ARG A 307 35.86 -13.48 -0.90
CA ARG A 307 36.89 -12.69 -1.57
C ARG A 307 37.29 -11.43 -0.80
N ALA A 308 36.31 -10.78 -0.18
CA ALA A 308 36.45 -9.62 0.70
C ALA A 308 35.15 -9.41 1.48
N ALA A 309 35.18 -8.56 2.50
CA ALA A 309 33.99 -8.22 3.26
C ALA A 309 32.94 -7.45 2.43
N LEU A 310 33.38 -6.53 1.55
CA LEU A 310 32.50 -5.60 0.84
C LEU A 310 32.86 -5.47 -0.64
N LYS A 311 31.84 -5.53 -1.50
CA LYS A 311 31.85 -4.99 -2.85
C LYS A 311 30.87 -3.83 -2.89
N ALA A 312 31.36 -2.62 -3.15
CA ALA A 312 30.54 -1.41 -3.22
C ALA A 312 30.52 -0.87 -4.65
N GLU A 313 29.33 -0.72 -5.23
CA GLU A 313 29.11 -0.13 -6.57
C GLU A 313 30.01 -0.78 -7.65
N GLY A 314 30.05 -2.11 -7.63
CA GLY A 314 30.85 -2.91 -8.56
C GLY A 314 32.32 -3.06 -8.19
N ARG A 315 32.85 -2.31 -7.21
CA ARG A 315 34.26 -2.34 -6.81
C ARG A 315 34.47 -3.14 -5.52
N VAL A 316 35.45 -4.05 -5.54
CA VAL A 316 35.84 -4.80 -4.34
C VAL A 316 36.64 -3.88 -3.42
N VAL A 317 36.24 -3.81 -2.14
CA VAL A 317 36.97 -3.09 -1.10
C VAL A 317 37.89 -4.08 -0.40
N PRO A 318 39.23 -3.89 -0.42
CA PRO A 318 40.16 -4.83 0.21
C PRO A 318 39.94 -4.97 1.71
N GLY A 319 40.01 -6.20 2.21
CA GLY A 319 39.94 -6.52 3.64
C GLY A 319 38.76 -7.43 4.00
N ASP A 320 38.96 -8.19 5.08
CA ASP A 320 38.01 -9.21 5.54
C ASP A 320 37.22 -8.76 6.78
N THR A 321 37.50 -7.56 7.27
CA THR A 321 36.83 -6.95 8.43
C THR A 321 36.50 -5.49 8.16
N ILE A 322 35.36 -5.03 8.68
CA ILE A 322 34.95 -3.62 8.67
C ILE A 322 34.73 -3.18 10.12
N ASP A 323 35.62 -2.31 10.62
CA ASP A 323 35.43 -1.65 11.92
C ASP A 323 34.24 -0.69 11.84
N GLU A 324 34.33 0.29 10.94
CA GLU A 324 33.21 1.16 10.56
C GLU A 324 33.37 1.63 9.12
N LYS A 325 32.27 1.63 8.36
CA LYS A 325 32.20 2.17 7.01
C LYS A 325 30.82 2.77 6.78
N VAL A 326 30.78 4.02 6.33
CA VAL A 326 29.57 4.64 5.81
C VAL A 326 29.65 4.75 4.29
N LEU A 327 28.57 4.38 3.62
CA LEU A 327 28.33 4.52 2.19
C LEU A 327 27.19 5.53 2.03
N GLY A 328 27.44 6.62 1.31
CA GLY A 328 26.58 7.80 1.26
C GLY A 328 27.25 9.05 1.84
N THR A 329 26.56 10.19 1.77
CA THR A 329 27.07 11.45 2.32
C THR A 329 27.11 11.39 3.86
N GLN A 330 27.92 12.24 4.47
CA GLN A 330 28.20 12.26 5.90
C GLN A 330 28.43 13.72 6.27
N HIS A 331 27.84 14.23 7.33
CA HIS A 331 28.13 15.60 7.74
C HIS A 331 27.95 15.89 9.26
N LYS A 332 28.41 17.06 9.72
CA LYS A 332 28.59 17.45 11.14
C LYS A 332 28.18 18.90 11.40
N VAL A 333 27.55 19.19 12.54
CA VAL A 333 27.10 20.55 12.90
C VAL A 333 28.27 21.44 13.33
N PHE A 334 29.23 20.84 14.04
CA PHE A 334 30.47 21.48 14.47
C PHE A 334 31.70 20.74 13.96
N ASP A 335 32.76 21.48 13.65
CA ASP A 335 33.95 20.93 12.99
C ASP A 335 34.72 19.93 13.83
N GLN A 336 34.74 20.14 15.14
CA GLN A 336 35.41 19.29 16.12
C GLN A 336 34.64 18.00 16.43
N THR A 337 33.45 17.80 15.87
CA THR A 337 32.63 16.59 16.09
C THR A 337 33.20 15.42 15.28
N PRO A 338 33.51 14.28 15.91
CA PRO A 338 33.93 13.08 15.19
C PRO A 338 32.84 12.55 14.26
N MET A 339 33.24 12.06 13.09
CA MET A 339 32.36 11.39 12.11
C MET A 339 32.36 9.89 12.31
N ARG A 340 31.92 9.43 13.49
CA ARG A 340 31.81 8.01 13.84
C ARG A 340 30.57 7.72 14.66
N ALA A 341 30.09 6.49 14.59
CA ALA A 341 29.07 5.99 15.50
C ALA A 341 29.59 6.04 16.95
N LEU A 342 28.66 6.17 17.91
CA LEU A 342 28.97 6.12 19.34
C LEU A 342 29.15 4.67 19.83
N ALA A 343 28.71 3.68 19.03
CA ALA A 343 28.83 2.24 19.30
C ALA A 343 28.20 1.85 20.66
N LEU A 344 26.98 2.32 20.90
CA LEU A 344 26.24 2.12 22.15
C LEU A 344 25.39 0.84 22.14
N ALA A 345 25.22 0.18 21.00
CA ALA A 345 24.45 -1.04 20.89
C ALA A 345 25.05 -2.18 21.73
N GLU A 346 24.26 -2.77 22.63
CA GLU A 346 24.61 -3.97 23.38
C GLU A 346 23.43 -4.96 23.42
N SER A 347 23.71 -6.25 23.59
CA SER A 347 22.69 -7.28 23.80
C SER A 347 22.34 -7.41 25.29
N PRO A 348 21.07 -7.70 25.63
CA PRO A 348 20.68 -7.98 27.00
C PRO A 348 21.31 -9.28 27.49
N PRO A 349 21.46 -9.44 28.82
CA PRO A 349 21.80 -10.75 29.38
C PRO A 349 20.69 -11.78 29.08
N PRO A 350 21.01 -13.09 29.17
CA PRO A 350 20.00 -14.13 29.09
C PRO A 350 18.87 -13.96 30.11
N ILE A 351 17.64 -14.18 29.64
CA ILE A 351 16.46 -14.29 30.50
C ILE A 351 16.35 -15.75 30.89
N PHE A 352 16.36 -16.03 32.19
CA PHE A 352 16.32 -17.38 32.72
C PHE A 352 14.88 -17.91 32.78
N GLU A 353 14.69 -19.16 32.38
CA GLU A 353 13.45 -19.89 32.58
C GLU A 353 13.18 -20.14 34.06
N GLU A 354 11.91 -20.02 34.48
CA GLU A 354 11.47 -20.33 35.83
C GLU A 354 10.46 -21.49 35.80
N PRO A 355 10.65 -22.55 36.61
CA PRO A 355 9.68 -23.62 36.76
C PRO A 355 8.30 -23.09 37.16
N ARG A 356 7.24 -23.74 36.69
CA ARG A 356 5.84 -23.34 36.96
C ARG A 356 5.51 -23.15 38.44
N ALA A 357 6.18 -23.89 39.32
CA ALA A 357 6.05 -23.75 40.78
C ALA A 357 6.41 -22.35 41.30
N ASN A 358 7.19 -21.56 40.55
CA ASN A 358 7.61 -20.20 40.91
C ASN A 358 6.69 -19.11 40.32
N TRP A 359 5.60 -19.50 39.66
CA TRP A 359 4.69 -18.58 38.98
C TRP A 359 3.48 -18.23 39.85
N LYS A 360 2.97 -17.02 39.67
CA LYS A 360 1.71 -16.55 40.24
C LYS A 360 0.84 -15.93 39.16
N VAL A 361 -0.38 -16.43 39.01
CA VAL A 361 -1.41 -15.81 38.17
C VAL A 361 -2.01 -14.63 38.94
N VAL A 362 -2.07 -13.48 38.29
CA VAL A 362 -2.63 -12.24 38.84
C VAL A 362 -4.15 -12.26 38.66
N ASP A 363 -4.86 -11.92 39.74
CA ASP A 363 -6.33 -11.78 39.73
C ASP A 363 -6.73 -10.40 39.17
N ASP A 364 -7.81 -10.38 38.40
CA ASP A 364 -8.38 -9.23 37.67
C ASP A 364 -9.90 -9.08 37.93
N SER A 365 -10.40 -9.72 38.99
CA SER A 365 -11.83 -9.77 39.29
C SER A 365 -12.34 -8.57 40.10
N ALA A 366 -11.44 -7.72 40.60
CA ALA A 366 -11.79 -6.55 41.39
C ALA A 366 -12.05 -5.33 40.48
N GLU A 367 -12.73 -4.32 41.02
CA GLU A 367 -12.82 -2.99 40.36
C GLU A 367 -11.51 -2.20 40.51
N ASP A 368 -10.72 -2.51 41.54
CA ASP A 368 -9.37 -2.01 41.78
C ASP A 368 -8.45 -3.20 42.09
N ASP A 369 -7.55 -3.50 41.15
CA ASP A 369 -6.64 -4.64 41.18
C ASP A 369 -5.33 -4.35 41.91
N THR A 370 -5.15 -3.14 42.46
CA THR A 370 -3.90 -2.69 43.10
C THR A 370 -3.39 -3.70 44.14
N GLN A 371 -4.27 -4.11 45.06
CA GLN A 371 -3.91 -5.03 46.13
C GLN A 371 -3.65 -6.44 45.61
N ALA A 372 -4.38 -6.89 44.59
CA ALA A 372 -4.21 -8.21 44.00
C ALA A 372 -2.84 -8.34 43.31
N ILE A 373 -2.45 -7.33 42.53
CA ILE A 373 -1.14 -7.27 41.87
C ILE A 373 -0.02 -7.18 42.92
N GLN A 374 -0.15 -6.30 43.91
CA GLN A 374 0.88 -6.13 44.94
C GLN A 374 1.05 -7.39 45.79
N ALA A 375 -0.03 -8.07 46.16
CA ALA A 375 0.02 -9.35 46.87
C ALA A 375 0.67 -10.47 46.03
N ALA A 376 0.47 -10.47 44.72
CA ALA A 376 1.14 -11.41 43.82
C ALA A 376 2.67 -11.17 43.79
N ILE A 377 3.10 -9.91 43.72
CA ILE A 377 4.52 -9.50 43.83
C ILE A 377 5.10 -9.94 45.18
N ASP A 378 4.40 -9.66 46.27
CA ASP A 378 4.89 -9.88 47.64
C ASP A 378 4.79 -11.36 48.09
N SER A 379 4.20 -12.24 47.27
CA SER A 379 4.07 -13.68 47.56
C SER A 379 5.40 -14.45 47.52
N GLY A 380 6.48 -13.83 47.03
CA GLY A 380 7.77 -14.47 46.79
C GLY A 380 7.88 -15.16 45.42
N ALA A 381 6.85 -15.05 44.58
CA ALA A 381 6.86 -15.53 43.21
C ALA A 381 7.97 -14.86 42.38
N ARG A 382 8.50 -15.62 41.42
CA ARG A 382 9.52 -15.12 40.47
C ARG A 382 8.92 -14.72 39.14
N THR A 383 7.82 -15.36 38.74
CA THR A 383 7.09 -15.03 37.50
C THR A 383 5.67 -14.61 37.85
N LEU A 384 5.27 -13.44 37.37
CA LEU A 384 3.89 -12.96 37.43
C LEU A 384 3.25 -13.10 36.06
N PHE A 385 2.09 -13.73 36.05
CA PHE A 385 1.35 -14.02 34.84
C PHE A 385 0.06 -13.19 34.81
N PHE A 386 -0.06 -12.33 33.79
CA PHE A 386 -1.22 -11.50 33.53
C PHE A 386 -2.05 -12.13 32.42
N LYS A 387 -3.38 -12.13 32.60
CA LYS A 387 -4.30 -12.80 31.69
C LYS A 387 -4.33 -12.06 30.34
N PRO A 388 -4.38 -12.78 29.20
CA PRO A 388 -4.69 -12.18 27.92
C PRO A 388 -6.07 -11.51 27.96
N GLY A 389 -6.17 -10.33 27.35
CA GLY A 389 -7.38 -9.51 27.44
C GLY A 389 -7.58 -8.85 28.81
N GLY A 390 -6.71 -9.11 29.78
CA GLY A 390 -6.81 -8.59 31.15
C GLY A 390 -6.61 -7.08 31.18
N ASP A 391 -7.56 -6.40 31.82
CA ASP A 391 -7.60 -4.96 31.96
C ASP A 391 -7.60 -4.63 33.46
N TYR A 392 -6.40 -4.35 33.98
CA TYR A 392 -6.14 -4.25 35.41
C TYR A 392 -6.16 -2.79 35.84
N ASP A 393 -7.21 -2.36 36.53
CA ASP A 393 -7.30 -0.99 37.01
C ASP A 393 -6.59 -0.84 38.36
N VAL A 394 -5.72 0.15 38.48
CA VAL A 394 -4.96 0.44 39.71
C VAL A 394 -5.14 1.88 40.15
N THR A 395 -5.22 2.10 41.46
CA THR A 395 -5.39 3.42 42.07
C THR A 395 -4.11 3.93 42.76
N GLU A 396 -3.13 3.05 42.98
CA GLU A 396 -1.81 3.38 43.53
C GLU A 396 -0.66 2.78 42.70
N THR A 397 0.56 3.28 42.92
CA THR A 397 1.77 2.75 42.28
C THR A 397 2.01 1.29 42.67
N ILE A 398 2.13 0.42 41.67
CA ILE A 398 2.55 -0.97 41.84
C ILE A 398 4.07 -1.02 41.97
N ARG A 399 4.56 -1.57 43.09
CA ARG A 399 5.99 -1.67 43.40
C ARG A 399 6.51 -3.04 43.05
N VAL A 400 7.18 -3.15 41.90
CA VAL A 400 7.82 -4.39 41.44
C VAL A 400 9.15 -4.56 42.17
N ARG A 401 9.18 -5.53 43.10
CA ARG A 401 10.29 -5.71 44.05
C ARG A 401 10.52 -7.18 44.40
N GLY A 402 11.49 -7.43 45.27
CA GLY A 402 11.76 -8.76 45.82
C GLY A 402 12.23 -9.76 44.75
N ASN A 403 11.67 -10.97 44.79
CA ASN A 403 12.11 -12.08 43.95
C ASN A 403 11.56 -12.07 42.52
N VAL A 404 10.72 -11.09 42.16
CA VAL A 404 10.16 -11.00 40.80
C VAL A 404 11.28 -10.85 39.78
N ARG A 405 11.25 -11.72 38.76
CA ARG A 405 12.19 -11.79 37.64
C ARG A 405 11.48 -11.66 36.29
N ARG A 406 10.19 -12.01 36.21
CA ARG A 406 9.41 -11.97 34.97
C ARG A 406 7.98 -11.52 35.23
N MET A 407 7.48 -10.63 34.38
CA MET A 407 6.07 -10.24 34.28
C MET A 407 5.65 -10.46 32.83
N ILE A 408 4.64 -11.30 32.58
CA ILE A 408 4.25 -11.68 31.22
C ILE A 408 2.74 -11.49 30.98
N GLY A 409 2.39 -10.89 29.83
CA GLY A 409 1.03 -10.71 29.31
C GLY A 409 0.91 -11.08 27.83
N PHE A 410 -0.05 -10.48 27.10
CA PHE A 410 -0.36 -10.76 25.67
C PHE A 410 -0.61 -9.49 24.84
N GLY A 411 0.40 -8.64 24.76
CA GLY A 411 0.48 -7.46 23.91
C GLY A 411 -0.44 -6.36 24.38
N PHE A 412 -1.02 -5.59 23.45
CA PHE A 412 -2.01 -4.57 23.81
C PHE A 412 -3.34 -5.14 24.31
N GLY A 413 -3.46 -6.47 24.38
CA GLY A 413 -4.55 -7.15 25.08
C GLY A 413 -4.40 -7.14 26.59
N THR A 414 -3.19 -6.97 27.15
CA THR A 414 -2.96 -6.92 28.60
C THR A 414 -2.56 -5.51 29.03
N LYS A 415 -3.37 -4.88 29.88
CA LYS A 415 -3.20 -3.49 30.30
C LYS A 415 -3.21 -3.37 31.81
N ILE A 416 -2.24 -2.67 32.37
CA ILE A 416 -2.26 -2.19 33.76
C ILE A 416 -2.50 -0.70 33.68
N ARG A 417 -3.67 -0.26 34.12
CA ARG A 417 -4.17 1.09 33.94
C ARG A 417 -4.20 1.86 35.24
N GLY A 418 -3.64 3.07 35.26
CA GLY A 418 -3.80 4.01 36.37
C GLY A 418 -4.78 5.13 36.03
N PRO A 419 -6.11 4.90 35.96
CA PRO A 419 -7.06 5.94 35.59
C PRO A 419 -7.21 6.99 36.71
N GLY A 420 -6.97 8.27 36.42
CA GLY A 420 -7.43 9.38 37.28
C GLY A 420 -6.44 10.50 37.58
N ARG A 421 -6.96 11.58 38.22
CA ARG A 421 -6.20 12.76 38.67
C ARG A 421 -5.02 12.41 39.58
N ALA A 422 -5.10 11.33 40.36
CA ALA A 422 -4.06 10.93 41.32
C ALA A 422 -2.71 10.57 40.67
N PHE A 423 -2.71 10.03 39.45
CA PHE A 423 -1.46 9.77 38.70
C PHE A 423 -1.05 10.96 37.82
N VAL A 424 -2.02 11.75 37.33
CA VAL A 424 -1.77 12.88 36.43
C VAL A 424 -1.27 14.12 37.18
N GLU A 425 -1.88 14.47 38.32
CA GLU A 425 -1.54 15.69 39.09
C GLU A 425 -0.32 15.47 40.02
N ALA A 426 -0.06 14.24 40.44
CA ALA A 426 1.01 13.91 41.40
C ALA A 426 2.30 13.36 40.76
N ASP A 427 2.37 13.25 39.43
CA ASP A 427 3.52 12.70 38.68
C ASP A 427 4.03 11.34 39.21
N LYS A 428 3.07 10.47 39.60
CA LYS A 428 3.34 9.14 40.14
C LYS A 428 3.41 8.10 39.01
N PRO A 429 4.34 7.14 39.08
CA PRO A 429 4.39 6.03 38.13
C PRO A 429 3.28 5.00 38.38
N VAL A 430 2.78 4.37 37.33
CA VAL A 430 1.93 3.16 37.43
C VAL A 430 2.75 1.98 37.94
N LEU A 431 3.84 1.63 37.24
CA LEU A 431 4.79 0.60 37.67
C LEU A 431 6.09 1.26 38.15
N ARG A 432 6.54 0.94 39.37
CA ARG A 432 7.86 1.32 39.88
C ARG A 432 8.69 0.08 40.17
N PHE A 433 9.81 -0.08 39.47
CA PHE A 433 10.76 -1.18 39.67
C PHE A 433 11.78 -0.77 40.73
N GLU A 434 11.86 -1.50 41.84
CA GLU A 434 12.71 -1.12 42.97
C GLU A 434 13.33 -2.32 43.68
N GLY A 435 14.32 -2.03 44.54
CA GLY A 435 15.08 -3.04 45.28
C GLY A 435 16.29 -3.59 44.52
N GLU A 436 17.16 -4.29 45.25
CA GLU A 436 18.39 -4.88 44.72
C GLU A 436 18.18 -6.34 44.29
N GLY A 437 19.11 -6.88 43.50
CA GLY A 437 19.11 -8.28 43.08
C GLY A 437 20.13 -8.57 41.98
N GLU A 438 20.53 -9.84 41.86
CA GLU A 438 21.52 -10.28 40.86
C GLU A 438 20.90 -10.60 39.49
N HIS A 439 19.60 -10.87 39.44
CA HIS A 439 18.91 -11.30 38.24
C HIS A 439 18.17 -10.15 37.53
N PRO A 440 18.12 -10.15 36.19
CA PRO A 440 17.31 -9.18 35.44
C PRO A 440 15.81 -9.32 35.77
N ILE A 441 15.05 -8.28 35.43
CA ILE A 441 13.58 -8.30 35.42
C ILE A 441 13.14 -8.19 33.96
N SER A 442 12.40 -9.18 33.45
CA SER A 442 11.72 -9.07 32.16
C SER A 442 10.26 -8.66 32.33
N VAL A 443 9.81 -7.75 31.49
CA VAL A 443 8.43 -7.32 31.37
C VAL A 443 8.05 -7.54 29.92
N GLU A 444 7.11 -8.43 29.68
CA GLU A 444 6.85 -8.97 28.36
C GLU A 444 5.38 -8.77 28.06
N TRP A 445 5.09 -8.08 26.95
CA TRP A 445 3.74 -8.08 26.37
C TRP A 445 2.68 -7.44 27.27
N ILE A 446 3.05 -6.40 28.01
CA ILE A 446 2.17 -5.66 28.94
C ILE A 446 2.17 -4.18 28.57
N SER A 447 1.00 -3.55 28.60
CA SER A 447 0.83 -2.11 28.48
C SER A 447 0.66 -1.48 29.87
N ALA A 448 1.43 -0.45 30.18
CA ALA A 448 1.33 0.32 31.43
C ALA A 448 0.84 1.74 31.14
N ASP A 449 -0.47 1.94 31.22
CA ASP A 449 -1.15 3.13 30.70
C ASP A 449 -1.79 3.94 31.85
N GLY A 450 -1.38 5.19 32.07
CA GLY A 450 -1.93 6.01 33.16
C GLY A 450 -0.98 7.13 33.60
N GLY A 451 -1.55 8.26 34.07
CA GLY A 451 -0.76 9.42 34.50
C GLY A 451 0.15 10.01 33.41
N ALA A 452 1.24 10.65 33.84
CA ALA A 452 2.34 11.05 32.97
C ALA A 452 3.41 9.93 32.80
N ILE A 453 3.42 8.94 33.69
CA ILE A 453 4.50 7.94 33.80
C ILE A 453 3.88 6.55 33.98
N GLY A 454 4.03 5.71 32.96
CA GLY A 454 3.63 4.30 33.00
C GLY A 454 4.65 3.42 33.71
N ALA A 455 5.95 3.67 33.52
CA ALA A 455 7.02 2.89 34.14
C ALA A 455 8.17 3.76 34.66
N GLU A 456 8.62 3.46 35.88
CA GLU A 456 9.80 4.07 36.50
C GLU A 456 10.81 3.01 36.93
N ILE A 457 12.04 3.11 36.41
CA ILE A 457 13.14 2.21 36.77
C ILE A 457 13.94 2.81 37.92
N ALA A 458 13.68 2.33 39.13
CA ALA A 458 14.34 2.73 40.37
C ALA A 458 15.11 1.58 41.05
N THR A 459 15.78 0.77 40.24
CA THR A 459 16.51 -0.43 40.66
C THR A 459 17.85 -0.54 39.92
N PRO A 460 18.93 -1.04 40.56
CA PRO A 460 20.17 -1.36 39.88
C PRO A 460 20.09 -2.64 39.03
N ARG A 461 19.02 -3.43 39.17
CA ARG A 461 18.79 -4.62 38.35
C ARG A 461 18.64 -4.22 36.90
N THR A 462 19.11 -5.08 35.99
CA THR A 462 18.82 -4.90 34.56
C THR A 462 17.33 -5.11 34.33
N VAL A 463 16.67 -4.17 33.65
CA VAL A 463 15.24 -4.30 33.29
C VAL A 463 15.13 -4.42 31.77
N TYR A 464 14.38 -5.42 31.33
CA TYR A 464 14.20 -5.78 29.92
C TYR A 464 12.71 -5.75 29.56
N PHE A 465 12.35 -5.03 28.51
CA PHE A 465 11.01 -4.89 27.99
C PHE A 465 10.91 -5.56 26.61
N GLN A 466 9.95 -6.47 26.46
CA GLN A 466 9.63 -7.14 25.20
C GLN A 466 8.23 -6.76 24.75
N ALA A 467 8.13 -5.95 23.70
CA ALA A 467 6.89 -5.54 23.06
C ALA A 467 5.87 -4.95 24.06
N ASN A 468 6.25 -3.81 24.63
CA ASN A 468 5.49 -3.11 25.65
C ASN A 468 5.02 -1.75 25.17
N ARG A 469 3.94 -1.27 25.79
CA ARG A 469 3.47 0.10 25.65
C ARG A 469 3.49 0.77 27.01
N TRP A 470 3.77 2.06 27.03
CA TRP A 470 3.58 2.90 28.20
C TRP A 470 3.13 4.30 27.81
N THR A 471 2.49 5.00 28.74
CA THR A 471 2.24 6.44 28.57
C THR A 471 3.54 7.24 28.65
N GLY A 472 4.39 6.91 29.62
CA GLY A 472 5.69 7.54 29.83
C GLY A 472 6.66 6.62 30.56
N PHE A 473 7.94 6.79 30.28
CA PHE A 473 9.02 6.00 30.87
C PHE A 473 10.04 6.94 31.52
N ARG A 474 10.48 6.63 32.75
CA ARG A 474 11.64 7.31 33.35
C ARG A 474 12.56 6.39 34.14
N ASN A 475 13.81 6.78 34.31
CA ASN A 475 14.75 6.14 35.23
C ASN A 475 15.06 7.03 36.43
N THR A 476 15.67 6.47 37.46
CA THR A 476 16.28 7.21 38.56
C THR A 476 17.80 6.96 38.59
N PRO A 477 18.59 7.64 39.44
CA PRO A 477 20.03 7.39 39.56
C PRO A 477 20.42 5.97 39.98
N GLU A 478 19.50 5.18 40.49
CA GLU A 478 19.69 3.76 40.80
C GLU A 478 19.78 2.89 39.54
N ALA A 479 19.14 3.30 38.44
CA ALA A 479 19.12 2.53 37.20
C ALA A 479 20.52 2.32 36.62
N ARG A 480 20.74 1.16 35.99
CA ARG A 480 22.02 0.80 35.37
C ARG A 480 21.87 0.42 33.91
N LYS A 481 21.04 -0.58 33.62
CA LYS A 481 20.84 -1.11 32.27
C LYS A 481 19.37 -1.33 31.98
N ILE A 482 18.92 -0.80 30.85
CA ILE A 482 17.54 -0.87 30.38
C ILE A 482 17.58 -1.34 28.93
N PHE A 483 16.80 -2.37 28.62
CA PHE A 483 16.68 -2.91 27.28
C PHE A 483 15.22 -2.92 26.88
N ILE A 484 14.92 -2.45 25.67
CA ILE A 484 13.58 -2.37 25.12
C ILE A 484 13.65 -2.95 23.71
N ASP A 485 13.00 -4.06 23.46
CA ASP A 485 13.00 -4.67 22.14
C ASP A 485 12.01 -4.02 21.20
N GLU A 486 10.77 -3.88 21.65
CA GLU A 486 9.73 -3.16 20.94
C GLU A 486 9.00 -2.33 21.98
N GLY A 487 9.05 -1.02 21.83
CA GLY A 487 8.52 -0.06 22.79
C GLY A 487 7.69 1.02 22.13
N MET A 488 6.63 1.45 22.80
CA MET A 488 5.80 2.58 22.37
C MET A 488 5.46 3.46 23.55
N GLY A 489 5.95 4.72 23.51
CA GLY A 489 5.67 5.71 24.54
C GLY A 489 6.83 6.67 24.80
N PHE A 490 6.52 7.86 25.33
CA PHE A 490 7.52 8.89 25.61
C PHE A 490 8.54 8.40 26.66
N SER A 491 9.81 8.75 26.48
CA SER A 491 10.89 8.29 27.37
C SER A 491 11.73 9.45 27.85
N THR A 492 11.93 9.54 29.16
CA THR A 492 12.74 10.57 29.82
C THR A 492 13.78 9.92 30.72
N PHE A 493 15.03 9.96 30.31
CA PHE A 493 16.16 9.51 31.11
C PHE A 493 16.74 10.70 31.87
N VAL A 494 16.71 10.68 33.20
CA VAL A 494 17.10 11.81 34.07
C VAL A 494 18.43 11.60 34.81
N ALA A 495 19.03 10.41 34.65
CA ALA A 495 20.27 10.05 35.31
C ALA A 495 21.08 9.06 34.46
N PRO A 496 22.40 8.93 34.69
CA PRO A 496 23.25 8.00 33.96
C PRO A 496 22.75 6.56 34.02
N ALA A 497 22.51 5.97 32.85
CA ALA A 497 22.20 4.56 32.64
C ALA A 497 22.58 4.19 31.21
N LYS A 498 22.73 2.89 30.94
CA LYS A 498 22.76 2.36 29.57
C LYS A 498 21.36 1.95 29.15
N VAL A 499 20.94 2.43 27.99
CA VAL A 499 19.61 2.17 27.43
C VAL A 499 19.76 1.71 25.99
N VAL A 500 19.22 0.54 25.66
CA VAL A 500 19.16 0.05 24.28
C VAL A 500 17.70 -0.19 23.90
N VAL A 501 17.25 0.51 22.88
CA VAL A 501 15.94 0.37 22.27
C VAL A 501 16.14 -0.26 20.89
N ARG A 502 15.62 -1.45 20.64
CA ARG A 502 15.81 -2.11 19.34
C ARG A 502 14.81 -1.60 18.33
N GLN A 503 13.54 -1.55 18.68
CA GLN A 503 12.52 -0.92 17.86
C GLN A 503 11.60 -0.04 18.70
N CYS A 504 11.29 1.14 18.17
CA CYS A 504 10.31 2.02 18.73
C CYS A 504 9.39 2.57 17.65
N ASN A 505 8.08 2.46 17.88
CA ASN A 505 7.02 3.02 17.05
C ASN A 505 6.35 4.17 17.80
N MET A 506 6.77 5.40 17.55
CA MET A 506 6.18 6.60 18.13
C MET A 506 5.05 7.09 17.21
N GLU A 507 3.85 6.54 17.42
CA GLU A 507 2.68 6.77 16.56
C GLU A 507 1.72 7.82 17.10
N ASN A 508 1.77 8.16 18.39
CA ASN A 508 0.75 9.00 19.03
C ASN A 508 0.62 10.37 18.35
N ASN A 509 -0.28 10.43 17.36
CA ASN A 509 -1.00 11.59 16.87
C ASN A 509 -2.26 11.72 17.73
N PRO A 510 -2.26 12.55 18.78
CA PRO A 510 -3.44 12.72 19.60
C PRO A 510 -4.30 13.80 18.96
N PHE A 511 -5.36 13.36 18.28
CA PHE A 511 -6.57 14.15 18.15
C PHE A 511 -7.13 14.44 19.56
N ASN A 512 -6.57 15.45 20.25
CA ASN A 512 -7.14 16.25 21.35
C ASN A 512 -6.09 16.85 22.32
N ASN A 513 -5.06 17.55 21.81
CA ASN A 513 -4.49 18.79 22.39
C ASN A 513 -2.96 18.90 22.27
N ALA A 514 -2.51 20.10 21.90
CA ALA A 514 -1.12 20.58 21.74
C ALA A 514 -0.36 20.02 20.53
N LYS A 515 -0.46 20.74 19.40
CA LYS A 515 0.08 20.36 18.09
C LYS A 515 1.61 20.43 17.95
N ALA A 516 2.41 20.94 18.89
CA ALA A 516 3.87 20.98 18.68
C ALA A 516 4.80 21.15 19.91
N SER A 517 4.42 20.79 21.14
CA SER A 517 5.29 20.92 22.34
C SER A 517 5.98 19.63 22.80
N ARG A 518 6.16 18.64 21.92
CA ARG A 518 6.42 17.25 22.33
C ARG A 518 7.85 16.79 22.03
N VAL A 519 8.38 15.93 22.91
CA VAL A 519 9.71 15.32 22.79
C VAL A 519 9.55 13.81 23.02
N TYR A 520 9.96 12.97 22.06
CA TYR A 520 9.87 11.51 22.20
C TYR A 520 10.90 10.98 23.20
N ILE A 521 12.16 11.36 23.05
CA ILE A 521 13.26 10.96 23.93
C ILE A 521 13.88 12.20 24.58
N ARG A 522 13.81 12.30 25.90
CA ARG A 522 14.64 13.22 26.67
C ARG A 522 15.76 12.41 27.32
N ASN A 523 17.00 12.72 27.00
CA ASN A 523 18.17 12.07 27.55
C ASN A 523 19.03 13.09 28.31
N ARG A 524 19.07 12.97 29.64
CA ARG A 524 19.85 13.80 30.53
C ARG A 524 20.92 12.94 31.21
N GLY A 525 22.08 12.82 30.56
CA GLY A 525 23.25 12.12 31.09
C GLY A 525 23.30 10.60 30.90
N ALA A 526 22.36 9.97 30.18
CA ALA A 526 22.40 8.53 29.89
C ALA A 526 23.05 8.22 28.52
N ASP A 527 23.48 6.96 28.34
CA ASP A 527 23.89 6.40 27.06
C ASP A 527 22.69 5.67 26.44
N VAL A 528 22.08 6.23 25.40
CA VAL A 528 20.85 5.75 24.75
C VAL A 528 21.16 5.33 23.31
N CYS A 529 20.91 4.07 22.96
CA CYS A 529 20.96 3.56 21.60
C CYS A 529 19.53 3.20 21.13
N VAL A 530 19.16 3.58 19.90
CA VAL A 530 17.89 3.23 19.26
C VAL A 530 18.19 2.62 17.89
N LEU A 531 17.99 1.32 17.69
CA LEU A 531 18.30 0.66 16.41
C LEU A 531 17.22 0.90 15.34
N GLY A 532 15.96 0.94 15.72
CA GLY A 532 14.84 1.15 14.82
C GLY A 532 13.91 2.19 15.38
N PHE A 533 13.81 3.34 14.71
CA PHE A 533 13.02 4.45 15.22
C PHE A 533 12.00 4.94 14.21
N LYS A 534 10.75 4.47 14.32
CA LYS A 534 9.65 5.00 13.53
C LYS A 534 8.92 6.10 14.29
N THR A 535 8.71 7.24 13.65
CA THR A 535 7.98 8.38 14.24
C THR A 535 6.88 8.90 13.31
N GLU A 536 5.77 9.33 13.89
CA GLU A 536 4.68 10.07 13.23
C GLU A 536 4.30 11.27 14.12
N ALA A 537 4.22 12.48 13.53
CA ALA A 537 3.87 13.78 14.14
C ALA A 537 5.01 14.83 14.24
N PRO A 538 4.67 16.14 14.27
CA PRO A 538 5.60 17.25 14.48
C PRO A 538 6.14 17.33 15.92
N ALA A 539 7.02 16.39 16.27
CA ALA A 539 7.69 16.35 17.58
C ALA A 539 9.22 16.42 17.45
N ILE A 540 9.90 16.79 18.54
CA ILE A 540 11.34 16.61 18.68
C ILE A 540 11.61 15.14 18.99
N HIS A 541 12.45 14.49 18.20
CA HIS A 541 12.71 13.06 18.32
C HIS A 541 13.61 12.76 19.51
N ALA A 542 14.69 13.53 19.67
CA ALA A 542 15.51 13.43 20.87
C ALA A 542 16.09 14.78 21.31
N ILE A 543 16.10 15.00 22.62
CA ILE A 543 16.90 16.04 23.28
C ILE A 543 17.94 15.35 24.14
N THR A 544 19.22 15.65 23.93
CA THR A 544 20.33 15.07 24.71
C THR A 544 21.11 16.18 25.42
N THR A 545 21.21 16.09 26.75
CA THR A 545 21.90 17.10 27.58
C THR A 545 22.77 16.47 28.66
N ASP A 546 23.49 17.31 29.39
CA ASP A 546 24.24 16.98 30.61
C ASP A 546 25.25 15.82 30.39
N GLY A 547 26.00 15.89 29.29
CA GLY A 547 27.00 14.87 28.93
C GLY A 547 26.42 13.54 28.41
N GLY A 548 25.09 13.45 28.25
CA GLY A 548 24.43 12.27 27.70
C GLY A 548 24.85 11.96 26.26
N LYS A 549 24.63 10.72 25.86
CA LYS A 549 24.92 10.21 24.52
C LYS A 549 23.68 9.56 23.94
N THR A 550 23.27 9.98 22.75
CA THR A 550 22.16 9.35 22.02
C THR A 550 22.61 8.88 20.65
N GLU A 551 22.35 7.63 20.32
CA GLU A 551 22.66 7.03 19.03
C GLU A 551 21.39 6.45 18.42
N VAL A 552 21.00 6.91 17.23
CA VAL A 552 19.92 6.29 16.44
C VAL A 552 20.58 5.57 15.26
N VAL A 553 20.35 4.26 15.11
CA VAL A 553 21.02 3.40 14.13
C VAL A 553 20.03 2.85 13.11
N GLY A 554 19.38 3.75 12.38
CA GLY A 554 18.27 3.46 11.47
C GLY A 554 16.94 3.93 12.07
N GLY A 555 16.11 4.56 11.25
CA GLY A 555 14.83 5.10 11.71
C GLY A 555 14.01 5.67 10.57
N PHE A 556 12.69 5.46 10.64
CA PHE A 556 11.71 5.95 9.70
C PHE A 556 11.01 7.20 10.22
N PHE A 557 11.35 8.36 9.68
CA PHE A 557 10.71 9.60 10.11
C PHE A 557 9.59 9.95 9.12
N ARG A 558 8.37 9.59 9.51
CA ARG A 558 7.16 9.77 8.72
C ARG A 558 6.50 11.10 9.08
N ASP A 559 6.74 12.11 8.27
CA ASP A 559 6.18 13.45 8.44
C ASP A 559 4.88 13.57 7.61
N HIS A 560 3.72 13.37 8.26
CA HIS A 560 2.39 13.35 7.62
C HIS A 560 1.76 14.72 7.39
N PHE A 561 2.23 15.72 8.12
CA PHE A 561 1.52 16.99 8.27
C PHE A 561 2.06 18.10 7.38
N GLY A 562 1.27 19.15 7.16
CA GLY A 562 1.68 20.31 6.38
C GLY A 562 2.72 21.16 7.12
N PRO A 563 3.42 22.08 6.44
CA PRO A 563 4.43 22.94 7.08
C PRO A 563 3.92 23.70 8.31
N GLN A 564 2.64 24.13 8.31
CA GLN A 564 2.03 24.82 9.45
C GLN A 564 1.95 24.00 10.74
N ASP A 565 1.95 22.66 10.65
CA ASP A 565 1.90 21.80 11.83
C ASP A 565 3.28 21.67 12.51
N TYR A 566 4.37 22.11 11.86
CA TYR A 566 5.73 22.10 12.41
C TYR A 566 6.16 23.45 13.03
N GLU A 567 5.22 24.34 13.34
CA GLU A 567 5.46 25.52 14.16
C GLU A 567 5.45 25.16 15.64
N TRP A 568 6.47 25.57 16.41
CA TRP A 568 6.54 25.24 17.83
C TRP A 568 5.46 25.97 18.64
N GLN A 569 4.60 25.20 19.33
CA GLN A 569 3.52 25.72 20.15
C GLN A 569 3.81 25.49 21.63
N GLY A 570 4.33 26.50 22.33
CA GLY A 570 4.55 26.46 23.78
C GLY A 570 5.86 27.13 24.21
N ALA A 571 6.19 27.02 25.50
CA ALA A 571 7.50 27.44 26.00
C ALA A 571 8.61 26.65 25.30
N PRO A 572 9.77 27.25 25.02
CA PRO A 572 10.86 26.54 24.36
C PRO A 572 11.31 25.35 25.23
N PRO A 573 11.76 24.24 24.62
CA PRO A 573 12.14 23.04 25.36
C PRO A 573 13.38 23.25 26.23
N MET A 574 14.13 24.33 25.98
CA MET A 574 15.20 24.85 26.83
C MET A 574 15.09 26.38 26.91
N ALA A 575 15.40 26.93 28.07
CA ALA A 575 15.37 28.37 28.28
C ALA A 575 16.31 29.09 27.30
N GLY A 576 15.82 30.17 26.67
CA GLY A 576 16.58 30.98 25.72
C GLY A 576 16.71 30.41 24.30
N LEU A 577 16.13 29.25 24.01
CA LEU A 577 16.20 28.65 22.67
C LEU A 577 15.14 29.25 21.72
N ASP A 578 15.59 29.72 20.55
CA ASP A 578 14.70 30.22 19.49
C ASP A 578 14.06 29.08 18.68
N MET A 579 12.75 28.91 18.86
CA MET A 579 11.92 27.90 18.16
C MET A 579 11.06 28.50 17.02
N SER A 580 11.24 29.78 16.68
CA SER A 580 10.45 30.46 15.64
C SER A 580 10.64 29.90 14.22
N ARG A 581 11.71 29.12 14.01
CA ARG A 581 12.08 28.53 12.72
C ARG A 581 11.64 27.08 12.55
N GLY A 582 10.71 26.61 13.38
CA GLY A 582 10.10 25.29 13.33
C GLY A 582 10.75 24.23 14.23
N VAL A 583 10.10 23.05 14.29
CA VAL A 583 10.47 21.94 15.19
C VAL A 583 11.63 21.09 14.62
N PRO A 584 12.83 21.07 15.25
CA PRO A 584 13.92 20.18 14.83
C PRO A 584 13.66 18.72 15.21
N TYR A 585 14.32 17.77 14.54
CA TYR A 585 14.33 16.37 14.99
C TYR A 585 15.17 16.21 16.25
N PHE A 586 16.34 16.84 16.29
CA PHE A 586 17.31 16.62 17.35
C PHE A 586 17.75 17.93 18.00
N ILE A 587 17.93 17.89 19.31
CA ILE A 587 18.59 18.96 20.05
C ILE A 587 19.66 18.36 20.96
N THR A 588 20.84 18.95 20.98
CA THR A 588 21.92 18.56 21.89
C THR A 588 22.47 19.77 22.64
N LYS A 589 22.82 19.60 23.93
CA LYS A 589 23.52 20.60 24.73
C LYS A 589 24.62 19.96 25.55
N ASP A 590 25.87 20.31 25.26
CA ASP A 590 27.07 19.77 25.94
C ASP A 590 27.02 18.23 26.03
N ALA A 591 26.61 17.61 24.93
CA ALA A 591 26.25 16.21 24.82
C ALA A 591 26.60 15.68 23.42
N SER A 592 26.43 14.38 23.19
CA SER A 592 26.72 13.76 21.88
C SER A 592 25.48 13.08 21.29
N LEU A 593 25.25 13.28 19.99
CA LEU A 593 24.22 12.56 19.26
C LEU A 593 24.70 12.11 17.88
N THR A 594 24.40 10.87 17.53
CA THR A 594 24.52 10.34 16.16
C THR A 594 23.19 9.72 15.74
N ALA A 595 22.80 9.80 14.47
CA ALA A 595 21.48 9.35 14.03
C ALA A 595 21.43 8.95 12.54
N THR A 596 21.52 7.67 12.19
CA THR A 596 21.24 7.15 10.84
C THR A 596 19.73 6.99 10.74
N TYR A 597 19.10 7.60 9.74
CA TYR A 597 17.65 7.55 9.56
C TYR A 597 17.28 7.73 8.09
N PHE A 598 16.00 7.59 7.79
CA PHE A 598 15.41 7.95 6.52
C PHE A 598 14.15 8.75 6.79
N GLN A 599 13.92 9.75 5.95
CA GLN A 599 12.77 10.63 6.06
C GLN A 599 11.80 10.32 4.93
N TYR A 600 10.52 10.33 5.26
CA TYR A 600 9.44 10.15 4.32
C TYR A 600 8.35 11.18 4.57
N ALA A 601 7.96 11.89 3.52
CA ALA A 601 6.89 12.87 3.54
C ALA A 601 5.70 12.34 2.75
N TRP A 602 4.55 12.18 3.41
CA TRP A 602 3.35 11.53 2.83
C TRP A 602 2.50 12.46 1.94
N ALA A 603 2.68 13.79 2.02
CA ALA A 603 1.78 14.77 1.40
C ALA A 603 2.52 15.84 0.57
N GLY A 604 3.34 15.43 -0.42
CA GLY A 604 4.14 16.37 -1.25
C GLY A 604 5.13 17.23 -0.44
N GLY A 605 5.41 16.81 0.80
CA GLY A 605 6.04 17.63 1.84
C GLY A 605 7.54 17.75 1.70
N LYS A 606 8.03 18.98 1.83
CA LYS A 606 9.45 19.32 1.93
C LYS A 606 10.02 18.81 3.27
N ALA A 607 11.31 18.47 3.30
CA ALA A 607 11.99 18.18 4.56
C ALA A 607 11.84 19.35 5.56
N ARG A 608 11.84 19.08 6.87
CA ARG A 608 11.77 20.14 7.90
C ARG A 608 12.88 21.16 7.62
N ALA A 609 12.56 22.45 7.66
CA ALA A 609 13.52 23.52 7.37
C ALA A 609 14.73 23.54 8.33
N ARG A 610 14.57 22.91 9.51
CA ARG A 610 15.59 22.75 10.54
C ARG A 610 15.59 21.30 11.00
N GLN A 611 16.73 20.60 10.84
CA GLN A 611 16.84 19.18 11.19
C GLN A 611 17.41 18.97 12.60
N ALA A 612 18.42 19.74 13.00
CA ALA A 612 19.03 19.62 14.32
C ALA A 612 19.50 20.96 14.88
N ILE A 613 19.62 21.02 16.20
CA ILE A 613 20.28 22.11 16.95
C ILE A 613 21.35 21.49 17.84
N GLU A 614 22.56 22.05 17.83
CA GLU A 614 23.61 21.66 18.76
C GLU A 614 24.12 22.89 19.52
N ILE A 615 24.23 22.75 20.84
CA ILE A 615 24.65 23.78 21.78
C ILE A 615 25.94 23.30 22.47
N ARG A 616 26.99 24.12 22.42
CA ARG A 616 28.26 23.87 23.11
C ARG A 616 28.65 25.10 23.93
N GLY A 617 28.61 24.97 25.25
CA GLY A 617 28.65 26.11 26.16
C GLY A 617 27.52 27.09 25.82
N ASP A 618 27.89 28.32 25.46
CA ASP A 618 26.95 29.37 25.07
C ASP A 618 26.74 29.48 23.54
N GLU A 619 27.48 28.70 22.73
CA GLU A 619 27.36 28.72 21.27
C GLU A 619 26.21 27.81 20.81
N VAL A 620 25.29 28.36 20.01
CA VAL A 620 24.16 27.62 19.41
C VAL A 620 24.35 27.56 17.89
N ARG A 621 24.30 26.34 17.31
CA ARG A 621 24.29 26.14 15.86
C ARG A 621 23.07 25.35 15.40
N ASP A 622 22.48 25.83 14.32
CA ASP A 622 21.40 25.15 13.60
C ASP A 622 21.98 24.35 12.44
N PHE A 623 21.49 23.13 12.25
CA PHE A 623 21.72 22.37 11.05
C PHE A 623 20.50 22.40 10.12
N ARG A 624 20.75 22.76 8.85
CA ARG A 624 19.76 22.92 7.78
C ARG A 624 20.22 22.29 6.49
N VAL A 625 19.31 21.64 5.78
CA VAL A 625 19.54 21.13 4.41
C VAL A 625 18.47 21.71 3.48
N PRO A 626 18.81 22.15 2.25
CA PRO A 626 17.86 22.77 1.33
C PRO A 626 16.67 21.84 0.99
N PRO A 627 15.41 22.30 1.04
CA PRO A 627 14.20 21.47 1.05
C PRO A 627 13.84 20.65 -0.22
N ASN A 628 14.78 20.35 -1.12
CA ASN A 628 14.48 19.61 -2.35
C ASN A 628 14.53 18.09 -2.10
N ASN A 629 13.38 17.44 -1.82
CA ASN A 629 13.15 15.98 -1.77
C ASN A 629 14.33 15.13 -1.23
N LEU A 630 14.63 15.34 0.05
CA LEU A 630 15.83 14.85 0.71
C LEU A 630 15.61 13.51 1.45
N ASN A 631 16.20 12.44 0.94
CA ASN A 631 16.67 11.33 1.78
C ASN A 631 17.78 11.90 2.68
N LEU A 632 17.61 11.85 4.01
CA LEU A 632 18.61 12.27 5.00
C LEU A 632 18.81 11.18 6.04
N GLY A 633 20.01 10.59 6.11
CA GLY A 633 20.43 9.70 7.20
C GLY A 633 21.78 10.15 7.74
N LEU A 634 21.92 10.37 9.05
CA LEU A 634 23.16 10.84 9.70
C LEU A 634 23.90 11.84 8.83
N TYR A 635 23.21 12.93 8.47
CA TYR A 635 23.65 13.78 7.38
C TYR A 635 23.97 12.94 6.10
N SER A 636 22.99 12.59 5.26
CA SER A 636 23.29 11.92 3.98
C SER A 636 22.20 12.05 2.94
N ALA A 637 22.55 12.57 1.77
CA ALA A 637 21.69 12.96 0.66
C ALA A 637 21.01 11.84 -0.16
N ILE A 638 20.00 12.32 -0.88
CA ILE A 638 19.42 11.92 -2.18
C ILE A 638 20.36 11.08 -3.07
N ASN A 639 19.78 10.05 -3.69
CA ASN A 639 20.01 9.81 -5.10
C ASN A 639 18.64 9.88 -5.80
N GLU A 640 18.57 10.65 -6.88
CA GLU A 640 17.35 10.86 -7.67
C GLU A 640 16.87 9.54 -8.28
N SER A 641 15.57 9.47 -8.53
CA SER A 641 14.78 8.33 -9.05
C SER A 641 14.35 7.26 -8.02
N ALA A 642 13.46 7.66 -7.13
CA ALA A 642 12.31 6.82 -6.83
C ALA A 642 11.07 7.50 -7.42
N THR A 643 10.80 7.24 -8.70
CA THR A 643 9.43 7.27 -9.17
C THR A 643 8.62 6.28 -8.32
N PRO A 644 7.41 6.62 -7.87
CA PRO A 644 6.52 5.68 -7.21
C PRO A 644 6.01 4.70 -8.27
N ASP A 645 6.81 3.67 -8.52
CA ASP A 645 6.43 2.54 -9.34
C ASP A 645 7.51 1.46 -9.14
N ASP A 646 7.19 0.38 -8.41
CA ASP A 646 7.54 -0.94 -8.94
C ASP A 646 6.31 -1.38 -9.75
N PRO A 647 6.21 -0.98 -11.03
CA PRO A 647 5.08 -1.38 -11.85
C PRO A 647 5.24 -2.83 -12.33
N MET A 648 6.33 -3.53 -12.01
CA MET A 648 6.64 -4.80 -12.65
C MET A 648 5.94 -6.02 -12.04
N ARG A 649 5.27 -5.88 -10.90
CA ARG A 649 4.37 -6.94 -10.36
C ARG A 649 2.90 -6.79 -10.77
N ARG A 650 2.49 -5.69 -11.40
CA ARG A 650 1.07 -5.41 -11.74
C ARG A 650 0.81 -5.08 -13.21
N ARG A 651 1.81 -5.13 -14.08
CA ARG A 651 1.61 -4.92 -15.52
C ARG A 651 1.78 -6.24 -16.27
N TRP A 652 0.75 -6.61 -17.04
CA TRP A 652 0.69 -7.81 -17.86
C TRP A 652 0.38 -7.45 -19.32
N PRO A 653 0.76 -8.29 -20.31
CA PRO A 653 0.39 -8.05 -21.69
C PRO A 653 -1.10 -7.79 -21.82
N GLN A 654 -1.47 -6.71 -22.49
CA GLN A 654 -2.88 -6.46 -22.81
C GLN A 654 -3.27 -7.43 -23.93
N VAL A 655 -4.38 -8.12 -23.74
CA VAL A 655 -4.97 -9.01 -24.74
C VAL A 655 -6.14 -8.26 -25.35
N GLN A 656 -6.06 -7.94 -26.64
CA GLN A 656 -7.07 -7.14 -27.33
C GLN A 656 -7.65 -7.88 -28.54
N PRO A 657 -8.95 -7.74 -28.84
CA PRO A 657 -9.95 -7.04 -28.04
C PRO A 657 -10.24 -7.77 -26.72
N GLU A 658 -10.87 -7.09 -25.75
CA GLU A 658 -11.35 -7.74 -24.51
C GLU A 658 -12.27 -8.94 -24.83
N GLY A 659 -12.29 -9.89 -23.91
CA GLY A 659 -13.06 -11.12 -24.02
C GLY A 659 -14.56 -10.82 -24.06
N ALA A 660 -15.25 -11.42 -25.03
CA ALA A 660 -16.69 -11.25 -25.20
C ALA A 660 -17.32 -12.53 -25.72
N THR A 661 -18.65 -12.54 -25.76
CA THR A 661 -19.44 -13.59 -26.44
C THR A 661 -19.64 -13.22 -27.91
N TRP A 662 -19.38 -14.18 -28.79
CA TRP A 662 -19.43 -14.11 -30.25
C TRP A 662 -20.31 -15.21 -30.81
N ALA A 663 -20.83 -15.03 -32.02
CA ALA A 663 -21.63 -16.07 -32.66
C ALA A 663 -20.73 -17.21 -33.13
N ALA A 664 -21.18 -18.46 -32.97
CA ALA A 664 -20.47 -19.61 -33.51
C ALA A 664 -20.21 -19.46 -35.02
N GLY A 665 -18.96 -19.65 -35.46
CA GLY A 665 -18.53 -19.44 -36.85
C GLY A 665 -17.90 -18.07 -37.12
N GLU A 666 -17.89 -17.14 -36.16
CA GLU A 666 -17.12 -15.90 -36.25
C GLU A 666 -15.64 -16.12 -35.92
N GLN A 667 -14.80 -15.16 -36.31
CA GLN A 667 -13.36 -15.15 -36.00
C GLN A 667 -12.98 -13.87 -35.27
N VAL A 668 -12.14 -13.96 -34.25
CA VAL A 668 -11.63 -12.80 -33.49
C VAL A 668 -10.13 -12.72 -33.66
N ARG A 669 -9.65 -11.58 -34.19
CA ARG A 669 -8.22 -11.30 -34.31
C ARG A 669 -7.70 -10.74 -32.98
N VAL A 670 -6.93 -11.54 -32.28
CA VAL A 670 -6.31 -11.23 -30.99
C VAL A 670 -4.92 -10.65 -31.19
N SER A 671 -4.65 -9.48 -30.61
CA SER A 671 -3.33 -8.89 -30.48
C SER A 671 -2.90 -8.88 -29.02
N LEU A 672 -1.60 -9.09 -28.81
CA LEU A 672 -0.95 -8.90 -27.51
C LEU A 672 -0.07 -7.66 -27.60
N SER A 673 -0.17 -6.77 -26.63
CA SER A 673 0.70 -5.59 -26.54
C SER A 673 1.38 -5.50 -25.18
N LEU A 674 2.58 -4.93 -25.19
CA LEU A 674 3.26 -4.60 -23.94
C LEU A 674 2.51 -3.45 -23.25
N PRO A 675 2.39 -3.48 -21.92
CA PRO A 675 2.00 -2.31 -21.16
C PRO A 675 2.82 -1.07 -21.53
N ALA A 676 2.17 0.08 -21.67
CA ALA A 676 2.87 1.36 -21.85
C ALA A 676 3.84 1.61 -20.68
N GLY A 677 5.02 2.18 -20.98
CA GLY A 677 6.02 2.57 -19.98
C GLY A 677 7.04 1.51 -19.56
N LEU A 678 7.12 0.35 -20.24
CA LEU A 678 8.07 -0.72 -19.90
C LEU A 678 9.54 -0.41 -20.23
N GLY A 679 9.83 0.53 -21.14
CA GLY A 679 11.16 1.13 -21.36
C GLY A 679 12.32 0.14 -21.54
N ARG A 680 12.06 -1.08 -22.03
CA ARG A 680 13.02 -2.17 -22.12
C ARG A 680 12.95 -2.88 -23.46
N ASP A 681 14.12 -3.06 -24.07
CA ASP A 681 14.28 -3.74 -25.36
C ASP A 681 14.44 -5.27 -25.22
N ASP A 682 14.49 -5.79 -23.99
CA ASP A 682 14.79 -7.20 -23.65
C ASP A 682 13.58 -8.02 -23.17
N VAL A 683 12.35 -7.60 -23.46
CA VAL A 683 11.12 -8.26 -23.00
C VAL A 683 10.53 -9.21 -24.05
N ASP A 684 10.22 -10.44 -23.63
CA ASP A 684 9.60 -11.46 -24.46
C ASP A 684 8.16 -11.78 -24.02
N VAL A 685 7.17 -11.66 -24.91
CA VAL A 685 5.76 -11.97 -24.59
C VAL A 685 5.45 -13.40 -25.00
N ARG A 686 5.04 -14.24 -24.04
CA ARG A 686 4.59 -15.62 -24.29
C ARG A 686 3.12 -15.78 -23.97
N TYR A 687 2.45 -16.68 -24.68
CA TYR A 687 1.01 -16.91 -24.51
C TYR A 687 0.60 -18.38 -24.67
N THR A 688 -0.59 -18.67 -24.20
CA THR A 688 -1.30 -19.95 -24.27
C THR A 688 -2.75 -19.69 -24.67
N LEU A 689 -3.40 -20.70 -25.27
CA LEU A 689 -4.78 -20.64 -25.75
C LEU A 689 -5.73 -21.58 -24.98
N ASP A 690 -5.17 -22.47 -24.17
CA ASP A 690 -5.87 -23.47 -23.37
C ASP A 690 -6.17 -22.98 -21.93
N GLY A 691 -5.89 -21.72 -21.63
CA GLY A 691 -6.01 -21.15 -20.29
C GLY A 691 -4.90 -21.56 -19.30
N SER A 692 -3.87 -22.31 -19.71
CA SER A 692 -2.70 -22.59 -18.86
C SER A 692 -1.84 -21.33 -18.66
N LYS A 693 -1.08 -21.23 -17.57
CA LYS A 693 -0.21 -20.05 -17.31
C LYS A 693 0.99 -20.07 -18.26
N PRO A 694 1.29 -18.99 -19.00
CA PRO A 694 2.46 -18.99 -19.88
C PRO A 694 3.77 -19.11 -19.10
N THR A 695 4.69 -19.90 -19.63
CA THR A 695 6.08 -20.10 -19.16
C THR A 695 7.07 -19.61 -20.22
N THR A 696 8.37 -19.59 -19.91
CA THR A 696 9.43 -19.27 -20.89
C THR A 696 9.43 -20.21 -22.10
N SER A 697 8.87 -21.42 -21.95
CA SER A 697 8.70 -22.41 -23.03
C SER A 697 7.41 -22.25 -23.84
N SER A 698 6.46 -21.43 -23.37
CA SER A 698 5.20 -21.18 -24.07
C SER A 698 5.41 -20.44 -25.39
N ARG A 699 4.37 -20.42 -26.23
CA ARG A 699 4.46 -19.85 -27.58
C ARG A 699 4.83 -18.38 -27.53
N ARG A 700 5.84 -17.97 -28.30
CA ARG A 700 6.26 -16.58 -28.43
C ARG A 700 5.26 -15.79 -29.26
N TYR A 701 4.90 -14.61 -28.80
CA TYR A 701 4.09 -13.67 -29.57
C TYR A 701 4.95 -13.00 -30.63
N THR A 702 4.62 -13.21 -31.91
CA THR A 702 5.32 -12.63 -33.06
C THR A 702 4.41 -11.72 -33.89
N GLY A 703 3.15 -11.58 -33.49
CA GLY A 703 2.12 -10.80 -34.19
C GLY A 703 0.71 -11.32 -33.88
N PRO A 704 -0.34 -10.57 -34.27
CA PRO A 704 -1.73 -10.94 -34.00
C PRO A 704 -2.09 -12.34 -34.55
N PHE A 705 -2.96 -13.05 -33.85
CA PHE A 705 -3.47 -14.38 -34.22
C PHE A 705 -5.01 -14.40 -34.16
N THR A 706 -5.63 -15.46 -34.66
CA THR A 706 -7.10 -15.60 -34.70
C THR A 706 -7.57 -16.68 -33.74
N VAL A 707 -8.73 -16.47 -33.10
CA VAL A 707 -9.50 -17.48 -32.38
C VAL A 707 -10.91 -17.56 -32.98
N ASP A 708 -11.45 -18.77 -33.12
CA ASP A 708 -12.75 -19.05 -33.75
C ASP A 708 -13.59 -20.09 -32.99
N GLU A 709 -13.08 -20.55 -31.84
CA GLU A 709 -13.76 -21.38 -30.86
C GLU A 709 -13.53 -20.85 -29.44
N THR A 710 -14.30 -21.35 -28.48
CA THR A 710 -14.22 -20.86 -27.09
C THR A 710 -12.81 -21.04 -26.54
N THR A 711 -12.10 -19.93 -26.35
CA THR A 711 -10.65 -19.91 -26.10
C THR A 711 -10.35 -18.96 -24.94
N THR A 712 -9.54 -19.41 -23.98
CA THR A 712 -8.96 -18.54 -22.96
C THR A 712 -7.52 -18.25 -23.31
N VAL A 713 -7.27 -17.02 -23.78
CA VAL A 713 -5.93 -16.53 -24.04
C VAL A 713 -5.32 -16.09 -22.72
N LYS A 714 -4.14 -16.60 -22.37
CA LYS A 714 -3.30 -16.04 -21.31
C LYS A 714 -1.97 -15.61 -21.88
N ALA A 715 -1.48 -14.44 -21.47
CA ALA A 715 -0.23 -13.86 -21.94
C ALA A 715 0.63 -13.35 -20.78
N ARG A 716 1.95 -13.52 -20.85
CA ARG A 716 2.91 -13.08 -19.84
C ARG A 716 4.19 -12.55 -20.47
N CYS A 717 4.74 -11.48 -19.90
CA CYS A 717 6.05 -10.94 -20.27
C CYS A 717 7.17 -11.69 -19.52
N PHE A 718 8.32 -11.90 -20.17
CA PHE A 718 9.52 -12.52 -19.63
C PHE A 718 10.76 -11.66 -19.88
N TRP A 719 11.70 -11.68 -18.93
CA TRP A 719 13.02 -11.06 -19.01
C TRP A 719 14.03 -11.99 -18.34
N GLY A 720 14.72 -12.79 -19.16
CA GLY A 720 15.44 -13.98 -18.70
C GLY A 720 14.46 -15.02 -18.12
N ASP A 721 14.79 -15.59 -16.96
CA ASP A 721 13.96 -16.60 -16.26
C ASP A 721 12.86 -15.99 -15.39
N GLN A 722 12.78 -14.67 -15.31
CA GLN A 722 11.73 -13.96 -14.57
C GLN A 722 10.56 -13.58 -15.48
N GLY A 723 9.35 -13.56 -14.93
CA GLY A 723 8.16 -13.16 -15.68
C GLY A 723 7.17 -12.34 -14.86
N GLY A 724 6.47 -11.43 -15.53
CA GLY A 724 5.52 -10.48 -14.95
C GLY A 724 4.16 -11.07 -14.61
N GLY A 725 3.16 -10.20 -14.45
CA GLY A 725 1.75 -10.60 -14.32
C GLY A 725 1.22 -11.29 -15.57
N VAL A 726 0.07 -11.95 -15.45
CA VAL A 726 -0.60 -12.67 -16.54
C VAL A 726 -1.83 -11.88 -16.97
N GLY A 727 -1.88 -11.48 -18.24
CA GLY A 727 -3.04 -10.88 -18.86
C GLY A 727 -3.87 -11.99 -19.47
N HIS A 728 -5.20 -11.88 -19.41
CA HIS A 728 -6.05 -12.93 -19.92
C HIS A 728 -7.37 -12.40 -20.45
N GLU A 729 -7.86 -13.03 -21.52
CA GLU A 729 -9.20 -12.82 -22.03
C GLU A 729 -9.84 -14.14 -22.43
N THR A 730 -11.16 -14.22 -22.27
CA THR A 730 -11.93 -15.39 -22.72
C THR A 730 -12.89 -14.99 -23.82
N TYR A 731 -12.71 -15.59 -24.99
CA TYR A 731 -13.59 -15.42 -26.14
C TYR A 731 -14.54 -16.61 -26.14
N ARG A 732 -15.84 -16.35 -25.97
CA ARG A 732 -16.88 -17.41 -25.97
C ARG A 732 -17.61 -17.40 -27.29
N PHE A 733 -17.69 -18.55 -27.96
CA PHE A 733 -18.42 -18.70 -29.21
C PHE A 733 -19.65 -19.55 -28.96
N VAL A 734 -20.84 -18.95 -29.11
CA VAL A 734 -22.11 -19.58 -28.75
C VAL A 734 -23.01 -19.76 -29.96
N ALA A 735 -23.63 -20.94 -30.05
CA ALA A 735 -24.71 -21.19 -30.98
C ALA A 735 -25.94 -20.34 -30.62
N PRO A 736 -26.78 -19.95 -31.59
CA PRO A 736 -27.99 -19.18 -31.31
C PRO A 736 -28.96 -20.00 -30.47
N ARG A 737 -29.48 -19.41 -29.39
CA ARG A 737 -30.52 -20.00 -28.57
C ARG A 737 -31.83 -20.05 -29.35
N GLU A 738 -32.52 -21.19 -29.30
CA GLU A 738 -33.87 -21.36 -29.87
C GLU A 738 -34.92 -20.53 -29.11
N PRO A 739 -36.02 -20.10 -29.75
CA PRO A 739 -37.13 -19.44 -29.06
C PRO A 739 -37.77 -20.39 -28.05
N ASP A 740 -38.34 -19.84 -26.99
CA ASP A 740 -39.10 -20.62 -26.01
C ASP A 740 -40.39 -21.18 -26.65
N PRO A 741 -40.89 -22.34 -26.16
CA PRO A 741 -42.07 -23.00 -26.74
C PRO A 741 -43.27 -22.07 -26.90
N ALA A 742 -44.09 -22.32 -27.93
CA ALA A 742 -45.28 -21.52 -28.24
C ALA A 742 -46.26 -21.49 -27.06
N LEU A 743 -46.31 -20.34 -26.37
CA LEU A 743 -47.19 -20.10 -25.24
C LEU A 743 -48.16 -18.97 -25.58
N SER A 744 -49.41 -19.09 -25.12
CA SER A 744 -50.40 -18.02 -25.22
C SER A 744 -49.97 -16.85 -24.34
N THR A 745 -49.44 -15.79 -24.94
CA THR A 745 -49.01 -14.56 -24.25
C THR A 745 -50.06 -13.47 -24.33
N SER A 746 -50.26 -12.71 -23.25
CA SER A 746 -50.97 -11.44 -23.25
C SER A 746 -49.98 -10.26 -23.19
N PRO A 747 -50.33 -9.05 -23.65
CA PRO A 747 -49.46 -7.89 -23.55
C PRO A 747 -49.06 -7.56 -22.11
N GLY A 748 -47.80 -7.16 -21.92
CA GLY A 748 -47.23 -6.72 -20.63
C GLY A 748 -46.28 -7.72 -19.96
N LEU A 749 -45.60 -7.26 -18.91
CA LEU A 749 -44.69 -8.00 -18.04
C LEU A 749 -45.37 -8.26 -16.70
N ARG A 750 -45.31 -9.49 -16.22
CA ARG A 750 -45.74 -9.80 -14.84
C ARG A 750 -44.69 -9.27 -13.89
N TYR A 751 -45.09 -8.53 -12.87
CA TYR A 751 -44.18 -8.11 -11.81
C TYR A 751 -44.54 -8.75 -10.47
N ARG A 752 -43.53 -8.97 -9.63
CA ARG A 752 -43.65 -9.23 -8.20
C ARG A 752 -42.84 -8.20 -7.44
N TYR A 753 -43.47 -7.60 -6.44
CA TYR A 753 -42.90 -6.60 -5.55
C TYR A 753 -42.71 -7.19 -4.16
N TYR A 754 -41.56 -6.87 -3.55
CA TYR A 754 -41.13 -7.33 -2.24
C TYR A 754 -40.63 -6.13 -1.44
N GLU A 755 -40.72 -6.23 -0.11
CA GLU A 755 -40.19 -5.23 0.82
C GLU A 755 -39.19 -5.90 1.76
N GLY A 756 -38.05 -5.25 1.98
CA GLY A 756 -36.95 -5.81 2.75
C GLY A 756 -35.62 -5.12 2.47
N SER A 757 -34.60 -5.48 3.25
CA SER A 757 -33.26 -4.91 3.11
C SER A 757 -32.33 -5.97 2.53
N TRP A 758 -31.72 -5.68 1.39
CA TRP A 758 -30.78 -6.57 0.72
C TRP A 758 -29.53 -5.80 0.27
N GLY A 759 -28.43 -6.52 0.06
CA GLY A 759 -27.24 -5.98 -0.61
C GLY A 759 -27.02 -6.54 -2.01
N ALA A 760 -28.01 -7.28 -2.52
CA ALA A 760 -28.07 -7.90 -3.84
C ALA A 760 -29.54 -8.20 -4.19
N VAL A 761 -29.86 -8.39 -5.47
CA VAL A 761 -31.20 -8.75 -5.93
C VAL A 761 -31.60 -10.06 -5.27
N PRO A 762 -32.67 -10.07 -4.46
CA PRO A 762 -32.95 -11.24 -3.68
C PRO A 762 -33.58 -12.36 -4.52
N ASN A 763 -33.36 -13.60 -4.08
CA ASN A 763 -34.02 -14.75 -4.69
C ASN A 763 -35.54 -14.67 -4.49
N ARG A 764 -36.26 -14.66 -5.61
CA ARG A 764 -37.73 -14.52 -5.67
C ARG A 764 -38.51 -15.65 -4.99
N GLU A 765 -37.89 -16.80 -4.75
CA GLU A 765 -38.54 -17.99 -4.18
C GLU A 765 -38.46 -18.03 -2.65
N ASP A 766 -37.57 -17.21 -2.06
CA ASP A 766 -37.28 -17.21 -0.63
C ASP A 766 -38.00 -16.08 0.13
N ILE A 767 -38.86 -15.30 -0.53
CA ILE A 767 -39.48 -14.08 0.02
C ILE A 767 -40.98 -14.01 -0.29
N ASP A 768 -41.74 -13.57 0.70
CA ASP A 768 -43.17 -13.29 0.57
C ASP A 768 -43.45 -12.13 -0.39
N VAL A 769 -44.25 -12.40 -1.42
CA VAL A 769 -44.68 -11.40 -2.41
C VAL A 769 -45.66 -10.43 -1.76
N LYS A 770 -45.31 -9.13 -1.73
CA LYS A 770 -46.17 -8.06 -1.21
C LYS A 770 -47.24 -7.64 -2.21
N LYS A 771 -46.87 -7.53 -3.49
CA LYS A 771 -47.79 -7.18 -4.57
C LYS A 771 -47.38 -7.86 -5.87
N LYS A 772 -48.36 -8.19 -6.70
CA LYS A 772 -48.14 -8.74 -8.05
C LYS A 772 -49.14 -8.15 -9.02
N GLY A 773 -48.73 -8.01 -10.27
CA GLY A 773 -49.59 -7.47 -11.32
C GLY A 773 -48.96 -7.60 -12.70
N VAL A 774 -49.51 -6.85 -13.66
CA VAL A 774 -48.98 -6.72 -15.02
C VAL A 774 -48.68 -5.25 -15.27
N THR A 775 -47.52 -4.96 -15.86
CA THR A 775 -47.10 -3.61 -16.28
C THR A 775 -46.68 -3.64 -17.75
N GLU A 776 -46.78 -2.52 -18.45
CA GLU A 776 -46.41 -2.45 -19.87
C GLU A 776 -44.90 -2.50 -20.09
N ASN A 777 -44.09 -2.04 -19.12
CA ASN A 777 -42.64 -1.90 -19.21
C ASN A 777 -41.98 -2.09 -17.84
N PHE A 778 -40.65 -2.14 -17.79
CA PHE A 778 -39.87 -2.19 -16.55
C PHE A 778 -39.91 -0.86 -15.78
N LYS A 779 -41.06 -0.51 -15.21
CA LYS A 779 -41.28 0.72 -14.46
C LYS A 779 -41.22 0.46 -12.96
N LEU A 780 -40.49 1.29 -12.21
CA LEU A 780 -40.38 1.21 -10.75
C LEU A 780 -41.65 1.68 -10.03
N ASN A 781 -42.49 2.49 -10.68
CA ASN A 781 -43.73 3.04 -10.11
C ASN A 781 -44.80 2.01 -9.69
N VAL A 782 -44.52 0.72 -9.85
CA VAL A 782 -45.33 -0.39 -9.32
C VAL A 782 -44.95 -0.74 -7.87
N ALA A 783 -43.79 -0.26 -7.39
CA ALA A 783 -43.37 -0.29 -6.00
C ALA A 783 -44.19 0.69 -5.15
N GLU A 784 -44.37 0.34 -3.87
CA GLU A 784 -45.16 1.14 -2.91
C GLU A 784 -44.28 1.83 -1.85
N SER A 785 -43.00 1.48 -1.80
CA SER A 785 -41.97 2.07 -0.93
C SER A 785 -40.92 2.79 -1.79
N GLY A 786 -40.38 3.90 -1.28
CA GLY A 786 -39.29 4.64 -1.94
C GLY A 786 -37.88 4.13 -1.61
N ASP A 787 -37.75 3.25 -0.61
CA ASP A 787 -36.50 2.56 -0.22
C ASP A 787 -36.82 1.12 0.19
N ARG A 788 -35.81 0.24 0.24
CA ARG A 788 -35.91 -1.13 0.80
C ARG A 788 -36.97 -1.99 0.11
N PHE A 789 -36.90 -2.06 -1.21
CA PHE A 789 -37.79 -2.90 -1.99
C PHE A 789 -37.05 -3.66 -3.08
N ALA A 790 -37.70 -4.69 -3.61
CA ALA A 790 -37.22 -5.40 -4.78
C ALA A 790 -38.37 -5.67 -5.77
N LEU A 791 -38.02 -5.73 -7.05
CA LEU A 791 -38.93 -6.04 -8.14
C LEU A 791 -38.37 -7.18 -9.00
N TRP A 792 -39.25 -8.10 -9.36
CA TRP A 792 -38.98 -9.11 -10.38
C TRP A 792 -40.01 -8.97 -11.50
N PHE A 793 -39.54 -8.66 -12.71
CA PHE A 793 -40.33 -8.63 -13.94
C PHE A 793 -40.12 -9.91 -14.75
N GLU A 794 -41.19 -10.49 -15.27
CA GLU A 794 -41.15 -11.69 -16.09
C GLU A 794 -42.08 -11.56 -17.30
N GLY A 795 -41.58 -11.92 -18.48
CA GLY A 795 -42.37 -11.92 -19.70
C GLY A 795 -41.65 -12.60 -20.84
N TYR A 796 -41.99 -12.20 -22.06
CA TYR A 796 -41.32 -12.62 -23.28
C TYR A 796 -40.89 -11.40 -24.07
N ILE A 797 -39.76 -11.53 -24.74
CA ILE A 797 -39.27 -10.56 -25.69
C ILE A 797 -39.30 -11.16 -27.09
N GLU A 798 -39.89 -10.44 -28.04
CA GLU A 798 -39.93 -10.86 -29.44
C GLU A 798 -38.60 -10.49 -30.11
N VAL A 799 -37.85 -11.50 -30.54
CA VAL A 799 -36.61 -11.36 -31.29
C VAL A 799 -36.95 -11.40 -32.79
N PRO A 800 -36.80 -10.28 -33.51
CA PRO A 800 -37.33 -10.17 -34.87
C PRO A 800 -36.55 -10.98 -35.91
N ARG A 801 -35.28 -11.31 -35.63
CA ARG A 801 -34.39 -12.03 -36.54
C ARG A 801 -33.29 -12.72 -35.75
N GLU A 802 -32.67 -13.73 -36.35
CA GLU A 802 -31.51 -14.37 -35.74
C GLU A 802 -30.30 -13.43 -35.68
N GLY A 803 -29.56 -13.46 -34.58
CA GLY A 803 -28.30 -12.75 -34.43
C GLY A 803 -27.86 -12.54 -33.00
N MET A 804 -26.74 -11.84 -32.83
CA MET A 804 -26.25 -11.40 -31.53
C MET A 804 -27.04 -10.18 -31.04
N TYR A 805 -27.47 -10.25 -29.79
CA TYR A 805 -28.21 -9.19 -29.12
C TYR A 805 -27.47 -8.73 -27.88
N THR A 806 -27.34 -7.42 -27.74
CA THR A 806 -26.85 -6.78 -26.52
C THR A 806 -28.04 -6.35 -25.66
N PHE A 807 -28.03 -6.78 -24.40
CA PHE A 807 -28.95 -6.30 -23.37
C PHE A 807 -28.18 -5.43 -22.38
N SER A 808 -28.79 -4.36 -21.91
CA SER A 808 -28.24 -3.53 -20.84
C SER A 808 -29.27 -3.22 -19.77
N THR A 809 -28.80 -3.13 -18.53
CA THR A 809 -29.55 -2.57 -17.40
C THR A 809 -28.75 -1.44 -16.79
N ALA A 810 -29.43 -0.40 -16.32
CA ALA A 810 -28.86 0.62 -15.48
C ALA A 810 -29.69 0.70 -14.20
N SER A 811 -29.04 0.55 -13.05
CA SER A 811 -29.69 0.54 -11.73
C SER A 811 -28.90 1.35 -10.70
N ASP A 812 -29.61 2.14 -9.88
CA ASP A 812 -29.17 2.54 -8.53
C ASP A 812 -29.41 1.32 -7.62
N ASP A 813 -28.40 0.90 -6.86
CA ASP A 813 -28.23 -0.47 -6.37
C ASP A 813 -28.34 -1.53 -7.49
N GLY A 814 -28.72 -2.77 -7.18
CA GLY A 814 -28.46 -3.90 -8.08
C GLY A 814 -29.59 -4.29 -9.03
N SER A 815 -29.23 -4.78 -10.21
CA SER A 815 -30.13 -5.44 -11.15
C SER A 815 -29.52 -6.63 -11.88
N VAL A 816 -30.36 -7.56 -12.32
CA VAL A 816 -29.95 -8.74 -13.10
C VAL A 816 -30.94 -8.97 -14.24
N LEU A 817 -30.46 -9.40 -15.41
CA LEU A 817 -31.31 -9.73 -16.57
C LEU A 817 -31.00 -11.14 -17.08
N PHE A 818 -32.06 -11.92 -17.28
CA PHE A 818 -32.01 -13.27 -17.82
C PHE A 818 -32.79 -13.38 -19.13
N ILE A 819 -32.25 -14.14 -20.08
CA ILE A 819 -32.97 -14.65 -21.25
C ILE A 819 -33.05 -16.18 -21.14
N GLY A 820 -34.26 -16.72 -21.05
CA GLY A 820 -34.46 -18.08 -20.59
C GLY A 820 -33.93 -18.25 -19.15
N ASP A 821 -33.02 -19.21 -18.98
CA ASP A 821 -32.30 -19.46 -17.72
C ASP A 821 -30.87 -18.89 -17.71
N GLU A 822 -30.44 -18.25 -18.81
CA GLU A 822 -29.12 -17.66 -18.92
C GLU A 822 -29.12 -16.23 -18.35
N LYS A 823 -28.23 -15.97 -17.37
CA LYS A 823 -28.00 -14.61 -16.84
C LYS A 823 -27.15 -13.84 -17.84
N VAL A 824 -27.77 -12.91 -18.54
CA VAL A 824 -27.15 -12.13 -19.63
C VAL A 824 -26.53 -10.84 -19.09
N VAL A 825 -27.18 -10.17 -18.13
CA VAL A 825 -26.64 -8.95 -17.48
C VAL A 825 -26.57 -9.17 -15.98
N ASP A 826 -25.43 -8.85 -15.39
CA ASP A 826 -25.17 -8.92 -13.95
C ASP A 826 -24.70 -7.55 -13.46
N ASN A 827 -25.65 -6.73 -13.01
CA ASN A 827 -25.42 -5.40 -12.44
C ASN A 827 -25.75 -5.41 -10.94
N ASP A 828 -25.42 -6.50 -10.24
CA ASP A 828 -25.90 -6.77 -8.89
C ASP A 828 -24.91 -6.26 -7.82
N GLY A 829 -25.44 -5.85 -6.67
CA GLY A 829 -24.65 -5.26 -5.57
C GLY A 829 -25.13 -3.86 -5.16
N LEU A 830 -24.53 -3.31 -4.10
CA LEU A 830 -24.77 -1.93 -3.65
C LEU A 830 -23.86 -0.97 -4.42
N HIS A 831 -24.44 -0.05 -5.17
CA HIS A 831 -23.71 0.94 -5.95
C HIS A 831 -24.64 2.06 -6.41
N GLY A 832 -24.08 3.22 -6.76
CA GLY A 832 -24.83 4.27 -7.44
C GLY A 832 -25.34 3.82 -8.82
N MET A 833 -26.08 4.68 -9.53
CA MET A 833 -26.55 4.40 -10.90
C MET A 833 -25.41 4.07 -11.88
N ILE A 834 -25.19 2.79 -12.17
CA ILE A 834 -24.23 2.29 -13.17
C ILE A 834 -24.93 1.44 -14.23
N THR A 835 -24.32 1.28 -15.41
CA THR A 835 -24.86 0.47 -16.51
C THR A 835 -24.02 -0.77 -16.73
N ALA A 836 -24.64 -1.96 -16.69
CA ALA A 836 -24.02 -3.19 -17.17
C ALA A 836 -24.67 -3.68 -18.46
N SER A 837 -23.93 -4.47 -19.23
CA SER A 837 -24.45 -5.08 -20.46
C SER A 837 -23.91 -6.49 -20.67
N GLY A 838 -24.61 -7.27 -21.49
CA GLY A 838 -24.15 -8.57 -21.92
C GLY A 838 -24.80 -9.01 -23.23
N ARG A 839 -24.14 -9.97 -23.89
CA ARG A 839 -24.48 -10.43 -25.25
C ARG A 839 -24.99 -11.86 -25.22
N ILE A 840 -26.00 -12.14 -26.02
CA ILE A 840 -26.54 -13.48 -26.25
C ILE A 840 -26.94 -13.65 -27.71
N ASN A 841 -26.63 -14.81 -28.29
CA ASN A 841 -27.01 -15.14 -29.65
C ASN A 841 -28.41 -15.77 -29.64
N LEU A 842 -29.36 -15.21 -30.40
CA LEU A 842 -30.78 -15.60 -30.36
C LEU A 842 -31.28 -15.92 -31.76
N LYS A 843 -32.11 -16.96 -31.91
CA LYS A 843 -32.95 -17.18 -33.10
C LYS A 843 -34.10 -16.16 -33.14
N ALA A 844 -34.72 -16.02 -34.32
CA ALA A 844 -35.97 -15.28 -34.42
C ALA A 844 -37.09 -15.97 -33.62
N GLY A 845 -37.90 -15.21 -32.89
CA GLY A 845 -39.05 -15.69 -32.13
C GLY A 845 -39.11 -15.16 -30.69
N LYS A 846 -40.00 -15.73 -29.87
CA LYS A 846 -40.19 -15.28 -28.48
C LYS A 846 -39.18 -15.93 -27.54
N HIS A 847 -38.48 -15.10 -26.78
CA HIS A 847 -37.58 -15.55 -25.72
C HIS A 847 -38.10 -15.10 -24.36
N ARG A 848 -38.09 -15.97 -23.36
CA ARG A 848 -38.46 -15.61 -21.99
C ARG A 848 -37.45 -14.59 -21.46
N ILE A 849 -37.92 -13.50 -20.88
CA ILE A 849 -37.10 -12.48 -20.23
C ILE A 849 -37.47 -12.39 -18.75
N ARG A 850 -36.45 -12.30 -17.88
CA ARG A 850 -36.63 -11.99 -16.46
C ARG A 850 -35.67 -10.89 -16.05
N VAL A 851 -36.15 -9.93 -15.28
CA VAL A 851 -35.34 -8.82 -14.77
C VAL A 851 -35.61 -8.66 -13.29
N GLY A 852 -34.55 -8.71 -12.49
CA GLY A 852 -34.59 -8.42 -11.06
C GLY A 852 -33.95 -7.06 -10.76
N PHE A 853 -34.49 -6.34 -9.79
CA PHE A 853 -34.00 -5.05 -9.29
C PHE A 853 -34.21 -4.99 -7.78
N PHE A 854 -33.32 -4.33 -7.05
CA PHE A 854 -33.56 -3.93 -5.66
C PHE A 854 -33.04 -2.52 -5.39
N GLU A 855 -33.69 -1.86 -4.43
CA GLU A 855 -33.32 -0.55 -3.89
C GLU A 855 -33.14 -0.68 -2.37
N ALA A 856 -31.99 -0.27 -1.84
CA ALA A 856 -31.71 -0.29 -0.40
C ALA A 856 -31.99 1.05 0.28
N ARG A 857 -31.28 2.12 -0.09
CA ARG A 857 -31.40 3.47 0.48
C ARG A 857 -30.89 4.53 -0.53
N GLY A 858 -31.67 5.56 -0.84
CA GLY A 858 -31.16 6.70 -1.60
C GLY A 858 -32.11 7.21 -2.67
N GLY A 859 -31.56 7.62 -3.83
CA GLY A 859 -32.37 7.89 -5.02
C GLY A 859 -32.63 6.58 -5.76
N GLU A 860 -33.77 6.44 -6.43
CA GLU A 860 -34.08 5.23 -7.19
C GLU A 860 -33.98 5.47 -8.70
N GLY A 861 -33.36 4.54 -9.44
CA GLY A 861 -33.25 4.61 -10.89
C GLY A 861 -33.14 3.23 -11.54
N PHE A 862 -34.00 2.93 -12.51
CA PHE A 862 -33.89 1.70 -13.31
C PHE A 862 -34.19 1.94 -14.78
N LYS A 863 -33.33 1.46 -15.67
CA LYS A 863 -33.55 1.42 -17.13
C LYS A 863 -33.10 0.06 -17.66
N ALA A 864 -33.88 -0.53 -18.57
CA ALA A 864 -33.47 -1.70 -19.33
C ALA A 864 -33.62 -1.43 -20.82
N GLN A 865 -32.61 -1.77 -21.61
CA GLN A 865 -32.60 -1.60 -23.06
C GLN A 865 -32.14 -2.88 -23.74
N ARG A 866 -32.73 -3.18 -24.90
CA ARG A 866 -32.24 -4.20 -25.83
C ARG A 866 -31.83 -3.52 -27.11
N ILE A 867 -30.66 -3.87 -27.64
CA ILE A 867 -30.21 -3.42 -28.94
C ILE A 867 -29.78 -4.64 -29.78
N PRO A 868 -30.41 -4.89 -30.93
CA PRO A 868 -29.87 -5.79 -31.94
C PRO A 868 -28.50 -5.26 -32.41
N ASP A 869 -27.49 -6.11 -32.51
CA ASP A 869 -26.14 -5.62 -32.84
C ASP A 869 -26.04 -5.01 -34.26
N ASP A 870 -26.98 -5.33 -35.17
CA ASP A 870 -27.13 -4.65 -36.47
C ASP A 870 -27.92 -3.33 -36.41
N ALA A 871 -28.70 -3.09 -35.36
CA ALA A 871 -29.43 -1.83 -35.16
C ALA A 871 -28.56 -0.79 -34.45
N LEU A 872 -27.45 -1.21 -33.83
CA LEU A 872 -26.39 -0.33 -33.32
C LEU A 872 -25.72 0.50 -34.45
N SER A 873 -25.97 0.19 -35.72
CA SER A 873 -25.41 0.93 -36.86
C SER A 873 -26.19 2.20 -37.25
N TYR A 874 -27.22 2.60 -36.51
CA TYR A 874 -28.00 3.82 -36.79
C TYR A 874 -27.85 4.95 -35.76
N GLY A 875 -26.82 4.90 -34.92
CA GLY A 875 -26.51 6.00 -34.00
C GLY A 875 -25.04 6.08 -33.58
N ALA A 876 -24.10 5.66 -34.43
CA ALA A 876 -22.70 5.60 -34.04
C ALA A 876 -21.99 6.96 -34.22
N ASN A 877 -21.37 7.42 -33.13
CA ASN A 877 -20.32 8.43 -33.19
C ASN A 877 -19.04 7.72 -33.62
N TRP A 878 -18.83 7.59 -34.92
CA TRP A 878 -17.49 7.33 -35.45
C TRP A 878 -16.66 8.60 -35.26
N SER A 879 -15.34 8.50 -35.17
CA SER A 879 -14.43 9.62 -35.43
C SER A 879 -13.14 9.08 -36.01
N VAL A 880 -12.66 9.70 -37.09
CA VAL A 880 -11.31 9.47 -37.60
C VAL A 880 -10.38 10.39 -36.82
N GLN A 881 -9.30 9.84 -36.28
CA GLN A 881 -8.23 10.61 -35.66
C GLN A 881 -6.96 10.46 -36.49
N ILE A 882 -6.18 11.54 -36.55
CA ILE A 882 -4.88 11.59 -37.20
C ILE A 882 -3.85 11.82 -36.11
N ASP A 883 -3.21 10.73 -35.68
CA ASP A 883 -2.22 10.75 -34.61
C ASP A 883 -0.83 11.02 -35.22
N GLY A 884 -0.27 12.18 -34.92
CA GLY A 884 1.07 12.64 -35.31
C GLY A 884 1.79 13.33 -34.15
N PRO A 885 3.00 13.89 -34.34
CA PRO A 885 3.73 14.58 -33.28
C PRO A 885 2.91 15.75 -32.70
N ASP A 886 2.93 15.91 -31.37
CA ASP A 886 2.06 16.81 -30.59
C ASP A 886 2.08 18.29 -31.04
N ASN A 887 3.07 18.69 -31.84
CA ASN A 887 3.24 20.05 -32.36
C ASN A 887 2.98 20.19 -33.88
N GLY A 888 2.65 19.11 -34.60
CA GLY A 888 2.38 19.12 -36.05
C GLY A 888 3.60 19.41 -36.94
N VAL A 889 4.82 19.41 -36.38
CA VAL A 889 6.07 19.73 -37.09
C VAL A 889 6.91 18.47 -37.31
N LEU A 890 7.29 18.23 -38.56
CA LEU A 890 8.16 17.12 -38.97
C LEU A 890 9.62 17.58 -38.85
N THR A 891 10.33 17.09 -37.82
CA THR A 891 11.69 17.53 -37.47
C THR A 891 12.80 16.60 -37.97
N ASP A 892 12.48 15.38 -38.46
CA ASP A 892 13.43 14.45 -39.07
C ASP A 892 12.72 13.36 -39.93
N ASP A 893 13.49 12.44 -40.52
CA ASP A 893 13.02 11.42 -41.47
C ASP A 893 12.19 10.27 -40.85
N SER A 894 11.89 10.28 -39.54
CA SER A 894 11.30 9.14 -38.82
C SER A 894 9.81 9.24 -38.48
N HIS A 895 9.13 10.31 -38.89
CA HIS A 895 7.76 10.57 -38.44
C HIS A 895 6.70 9.76 -39.20
N MET A 896 6.01 8.89 -38.47
CA MET A 896 4.92 8.05 -38.96
C MET A 896 3.58 8.60 -38.46
N VAL A 897 2.73 9.06 -39.38
CA VAL A 897 1.36 9.44 -39.06
C VAL A 897 0.49 8.20 -39.02
N ARG A 898 -0.26 8.03 -37.94
CA ARG A 898 -1.20 6.92 -37.76
C ARG A 898 -2.61 7.45 -37.90
N LEU A 899 -3.41 6.74 -38.70
CA LEU A 899 -4.85 6.97 -38.75
C LEU A 899 -5.52 5.93 -37.86
N SER A 900 -6.35 6.39 -36.94
CA SER A 900 -7.14 5.53 -36.09
C SER A 900 -8.62 5.89 -36.22
N VAL A 901 -9.49 4.91 -36.04
CA VAL A 901 -10.93 5.12 -35.92
C VAL A 901 -11.34 4.65 -34.55
N SER A 902 -11.95 5.53 -33.77
CA SER A 902 -12.62 5.12 -32.56
C SER A 902 -14.02 4.61 -32.91
N THR A 903 -14.35 3.39 -32.48
CA THR A 903 -15.70 2.84 -32.57
C THR A 903 -16.17 2.43 -31.19
N LYS A 904 -17.31 2.91 -30.72
CA LYS A 904 -18.11 2.14 -29.75
C LYS A 904 -18.98 1.18 -30.56
N GLY A 905 -18.60 -0.10 -30.61
CA GLY A 905 -19.42 -1.15 -31.23
C GLY A 905 -18.77 -2.03 -32.30
N GLY A 906 -17.49 -1.84 -32.65
CA GLY A 906 -16.72 -2.83 -33.43
C GLY A 906 -17.31 -3.21 -34.80
N ASP A 907 -17.81 -2.23 -35.57
CA ASP A 907 -18.36 -2.46 -36.90
C ASP A 907 -17.23 -2.89 -37.87
N ARG A 908 -17.35 -4.09 -38.45
CA ARG A 908 -16.25 -4.82 -39.11
C ARG A 908 -15.97 -4.42 -40.56
N ASP A 909 -16.81 -3.59 -41.18
CA ASP A 909 -16.73 -3.23 -42.61
C ASP A 909 -16.40 -1.75 -42.87
N VAL A 910 -15.96 -1.01 -41.84
CA VAL A 910 -15.53 0.39 -41.97
C VAL A 910 -14.03 0.43 -42.25
N ASN A 911 -13.64 1.05 -43.36
CA ASN A 911 -12.23 1.31 -43.68
C ASN A 911 -11.94 2.81 -43.80
N ILE A 912 -10.70 3.20 -43.52
CA ILE A 912 -10.24 4.59 -43.66
C ILE A 912 -9.61 4.74 -45.04
N ARG A 913 -10.03 5.76 -45.78
CA ARG A 913 -9.30 6.22 -46.96
C ARG A 913 -8.77 7.61 -46.74
N TYR A 914 -7.61 7.91 -47.29
CA TYR A 914 -6.93 9.18 -47.08
C TYR A 914 -6.29 9.72 -48.36
N THR A 915 -6.07 11.02 -48.36
CA THR A 915 -5.34 11.79 -49.36
C THR A 915 -4.25 12.57 -48.64
N LEU A 916 -3.15 12.85 -49.34
CA LEU A 916 -2.01 13.61 -48.82
C LEU A 916 -1.88 14.99 -49.48
N ASP A 917 -2.71 15.29 -50.48
CA ASP A 917 -2.69 16.54 -51.25
C ASP A 917 -3.78 17.53 -50.82
N GLY A 918 -4.49 17.25 -49.72
CA GLY A 918 -5.59 18.07 -49.22
C GLY A 918 -6.92 17.93 -49.97
N SER A 919 -7.00 17.09 -51.01
CA SER A 919 -8.27 16.77 -51.67
C SER A 919 -9.19 15.94 -50.76
N GLU A 920 -10.51 16.00 -50.95
CA GLU A 920 -11.45 15.19 -50.16
C GLU A 920 -11.32 13.70 -50.53
N PRO A 921 -11.10 12.79 -49.56
CA PRO A 921 -11.03 11.37 -49.86
C PRO A 921 -12.36 10.84 -50.40
N ASP A 922 -12.33 10.23 -51.58
CA ASP A 922 -13.45 9.53 -52.21
C ASP A 922 -13.22 8.00 -52.22
N ALA A 923 -14.11 7.26 -52.88
CA ALA A 923 -14.02 5.79 -52.93
C ALA A 923 -12.76 5.27 -53.65
N GLY A 924 -12.08 6.11 -54.43
CA GLY A 924 -10.82 5.83 -55.12
C GLY A 924 -9.57 6.23 -54.33
N ALA A 925 -9.70 7.02 -53.26
CA ALA A 925 -8.59 7.46 -52.42
C ALA A 925 -7.88 6.29 -51.72
N THR A 926 -6.61 6.49 -51.35
CA THR A 926 -5.74 5.40 -50.84
C THR A 926 -6.31 4.77 -49.58
N LEU A 927 -6.42 3.44 -49.57
CA LEU A 927 -6.84 2.67 -48.41
C LEU A 927 -5.73 2.68 -47.34
N TYR A 928 -6.09 3.05 -46.11
CA TYR A 928 -5.16 2.97 -44.98
C TYR A 928 -4.97 1.52 -44.55
N THR A 929 -3.76 1.00 -44.75
CA THR A 929 -3.38 -0.39 -44.38
C THR A 929 -2.25 -0.45 -43.36
N GLY A 930 -1.75 0.70 -42.91
CA GLY A 930 -0.64 0.83 -41.97
C GLY A 930 -0.12 2.28 -41.90
N PRO A 931 0.79 2.58 -40.96
CA PRO A 931 1.26 3.95 -40.71
C PRO A 931 1.83 4.62 -41.97
N ILE A 932 1.54 5.91 -42.14
CA ILE A 932 1.92 6.71 -43.31
C ILE A 932 3.19 7.49 -42.98
N ARG A 933 4.22 7.39 -43.83
CA ARG A 933 5.44 8.19 -43.68
C ARG A 933 5.30 9.50 -44.43
N LEU A 934 5.51 10.63 -43.74
CA LEU A 934 5.51 11.97 -44.34
C LEU A 934 6.93 12.55 -44.29
N THR A 935 7.42 13.03 -45.42
CA THR A 935 8.78 13.60 -45.54
C THR A 935 8.79 15.07 -45.98
N GLU A 936 7.61 15.65 -46.24
CA GLU A 936 7.42 17.03 -46.68
C GLU A 936 6.15 17.62 -46.07
N THR A 937 5.98 18.96 -46.13
CA THR A 937 4.76 19.64 -45.67
C THR A 937 3.54 19.06 -46.39
N THR A 938 2.65 18.43 -45.64
CA THR A 938 1.58 17.57 -46.18
C THR A 938 0.27 17.84 -45.45
N GLN A 939 -0.83 17.97 -46.20
CA GLN A 939 -2.17 18.00 -45.61
C GLN A 939 -2.82 16.63 -45.76
N VAL A 940 -2.96 15.94 -44.64
CA VAL A 940 -3.61 14.63 -44.59
C VAL A 940 -5.11 14.85 -44.38
N ARG A 941 -5.93 14.37 -45.31
CA ARG A 941 -7.38 14.26 -45.10
C ARG A 941 -7.76 12.80 -45.09
N ALA A 942 -8.58 12.40 -44.13
CA ALA A 942 -8.97 11.01 -43.96
C ALA A 942 -10.48 10.92 -43.70
N ARG A 943 -11.11 9.90 -44.28
CA ARG A 943 -12.56 9.68 -44.18
C ARG A 943 -12.89 8.20 -44.07
N CYS A 944 -13.93 7.89 -43.31
CA CYS A 944 -14.46 6.54 -43.20
C CYS A 944 -15.35 6.17 -44.40
N PHE A 945 -15.18 4.95 -44.89
CA PHE A 945 -15.98 4.33 -45.93
C PHE A 945 -16.55 3.00 -45.44
N LYS A 946 -17.81 2.74 -45.80
CA LYS A 946 -18.47 1.44 -45.64
C LYS A 946 -19.05 1.03 -46.98
N ASP A 947 -18.74 -0.18 -47.45
CA ASP A 947 -19.15 -0.71 -48.75
C ASP A 947 -18.87 0.23 -49.94
N GLY A 948 -17.72 0.92 -49.89
CA GLY A 948 -17.30 1.88 -50.91
C GLY A 948 -18.04 3.22 -50.91
N ARG A 949 -18.91 3.48 -49.92
CA ARG A 949 -19.62 4.75 -49.75
C ARG A 949 -19.05 5.57 -48.59
N PRO A 950 -18.87 6.89 -48.75
CA PRO A 950 -18.34 7.75 -47.69
C PRO A 950 -19.38 7.96 -46.58
N LEU A 951 -18.95 7.89 -45.32
CA LEU A 951 -19.82 8.17 -44.18
C LEU A 951 -19.98 9.70 -43.97
N PRO A 952 -21.19 10.22 -43.67
CA PRO A 952 -21.43 11.66 -43.46
C PRO A 952 -20.83 12.17 -42.14
N GLY A 953 -20.23 13.37 -42.15
CA GLY A 953 -19.72 14.05 -40.94
C GLY A 953 -18.43 13.49 -40.33
N GLN A 954 -17.79 12.51 -40.98
CA GLN A 954 -16.68 11.72 -40.43
C GLN A 954 -15.38 11.91 -41.21
N GLN A 955 -14.89 13.15 -41.17
CA GLN A 955 -13.65 13.55 -41.83
C GLN A 955 -12.67 14.11 -40.81
N ALA A 956 -11.42 13.73 -40.92
CA ALA A 956 -10.33 14.35 -40.19
C ALA A 956 -9.41 15.06 -41.18
N THR A 957 -8.92 16.23 -40.79
CA THR A 957 -7.92 16.97 -41.55
C THR A 957 -6.84 17.40 -40.59
N ALA A 958 -5.60 17.04 -40.90
CA ALA A 958 -4.43 17.45 -40.15
C ALA A 958 -3.39 17.99 -41.12
N GLN A 959 -2.67 19.00 -40.68
CA GLN A 959 -1.66 19.66 -41.48
C GLN A 959 -0.31 19.49 -40.80
N PHE A 960 0.65 18.92 -41.53
CA PHE A 960 1.99 18.66 -41.04
C PHE A 960 2.98 19.53 -41.80
N PHE A 961 3.88 20.20 -41.07
CA PHE A 961 4.86 21.12 -41.65
C PHE A 961 6.25 20.50 -41.61
N ALA A 962 6.92 20.39 -42.75
CA ALA A 962 8.34 20.07 -42.79
C ALA A 962 9.16 21.31 -42.39
N MET A 963 10.12 21.10 -41.47
CA MET A 963 11.08 22.13 -41.07
C MET A 963 12.06 22.44 -42.19
N GLN A 964 12.19 23.72 -42.54
CA GLN A 964 13.28 24.18 -43.38
C GLN A 964 14.59 24.23 -42.57
N ALA A 965 15.74 24.19 -43.28
CA ALA A 965 17.07 24.16 -42.65
C ALA A 965 17.40 25.41 -41.81
N ASP A 966 16.58 26.47 -41.90
CA ASP A 966 16.71 27.73 -41.14
C ASP A 966 15.83 27.79 -39.88
N GLY A 967 15.07 26.73 -39.58
CA GLY A 967 14.28 26.62 -38.35
C GLY A 967 12.82 27.08 -38.44
N HIS A 968 12.31 27.40 -39.64
CA HIS A 968 10.93 27.81 -39.86
C HIS A 968 10.08 26.75 -40.62
N PRO A 969 8.78 26.58 -40.29
CA PRO A 969 7.88 25.69 -41.02
C PRO A 969 7.51 26.25 -42.40
N ALA A 970 7.61 25.43 -43.46
CA ALA A 970 7.31 25.85 -44.84
C ALA A 970 5.79 26.08 -45.09
N SER A 971 5.42 27.14 -45.83
CA SER A 971 4.02 27.48 -46.15
C SER A 971 3.32 26.46 -47.10
N PRO A 972 1.98 26.29 -47.02
CA PRO A 972 1.25 25.28 -47.80
C PRO A 972 1.12 25.60 -49.31
N PRO A 973 0.96 24.59 -50.18
CA PRO A 973 0.64 24.81 -51.59
C PRO A 973 -0.83 25.22 -51.78
N VAL A 974 -1.07 26.30 -52.53
CA VAL A 974 -2.42 26.83 -52.82
C VAL A 974 -3.04 26.08 -54.01
N GLY A 975 -4.10 25.31 -53.76
CA GLY A 975 -4.95 24.69 -54.79
C GLY A 975 -6.24 25.50 -55.01
N ALA A 976 -6.50 25.86 -56.27
CA ALA A 976 -7.60 26.74 -56.69
C ALA A 976 -8.98 26.07 -56.68
N GLY A 977 -10.01 26.74 -56.12
CA GLY A 977 -11.42 26.34 -56.26
C GLY A 977 -12.38 27.21 -55.44
N SER A 978 -13.16 28.04 -56.12
CA SER A 978 -14.08 29.08 -55.61
C SER A 978 -15.31 28.56 -54.85
N VAL A 979 -15.71 29.23 -53.76
CA VAL A 979 -17.11 29.25 -53.26
C VAL A 979 -17.58 30.71 -53.06
N PRO A 980 -18.78 31.09 -53.55
CA PRO A 980 -19.32 32.45 -53.49
C PRO A 980 -20.19 32.69 -52.25
N GLY A 981 -20.21 33.93 -51.75
CA GLY A 981 -21.26 34.46 -50.87
C GLY A 981 -20.82 35.00 -49.51
N SER A 982 -19.87 35.93 -49.46
CA SER A 982 -19.62 36.75 -48.27
C SER A 982 -20.62 37.91 -48.20
N GLY A 983 -21.58 37.84 -47.28
CA GLY A 983 -22.23 39.03 -46.73
C GLY A 983 -21.41 39.53 -45.55
N THR A 984 -20.82 40.72 -45.67
CA THR A 984 -20.20 41.47 -44.58
C THR A 984 -21.26 41.95 -43.59
N VAL A 985 -21.04 41.75 -42.29
CA VAL A 985 -21.63 42.59 -41.24
C VAL A 985 -20.49 43.46 -40.70
N ASP A 986 -20.37 44.67 -41.26
CA ASP A 986 -19.56 45.75 -40.73
C ASP A 986 -20.27 46.37 -39.52
N SER A 987 -19.75 46.12 -38.31
CA SER A 987 -19.87 47.02 -37.14
C SER A 987 -18.90 46.56 -36.04
N PRO A 988 -17.92 47.38 -35.61
CA PRO A 988 -17.04 47.02 -34.50
C PRO A 988 -17.81 47.09 -33.17
N LEU A 989 -17.81 46.00 -32.41
CA LEU A 989 -18.29 46.01 -31.02
C LEU A 989 -17.29 46.84 -30.20
N GLN A 990 -17.67 48.06 -29.80
CA GLN A 990 -16.90 48.84 -28.84
C GLN A 990 -16.95 48.17 -27.47
N LEU A 991 -15.80 47.70 -26.98
CA LEU A 991 -15.64 47.35 -25.57
C LEU A 991 -15.79 48.63 -24.72
N PRO A 992 -16.56 48.62 -23.61
CA PRO A 992 -16.60 49.74 -22.69
C PRO A 992 -15.23 49.93 -22.03
N LYS A 993 -14.86 51.20 -21.80
CA LYS A 993 -13.62 51.59 -21.09
C LYS A 993 -13.50 50.84 -19.75
N ALA A 994 -12.27 50.40 -19.44
CA ALA A 994 -11.89 49.75 -18.19
C ALA A 994 -12.56 50.42 -16.97
N PRO A 995 -13.23 49.65 -16.07
CA PRO A 995 -13.70 50.21 -14.82
C PRO A 995 -12.50 50.59 -13.95
N GLN A 996 -12.59 51.78 -13.34
CA GLN A 996 -11.66 52.23 -12.33
C GLN A 996 -11.55 51.22 -11.19
N SER A 997 -10.33 50.95 -10.75
CA SER A 997 -9.98 50.16 -9.57
C SER A 997 -10.88 50.47 -8.36
N ILE A 998 -11.62 49.49 -7.87
CA ILE A 998 -12.30 49.59 -6.57
C ILE A 998 -11.39 48.92 -5.53
N ARG A 999 -10.78 49.72 -4.64
CA ARG A 999 -10.18 49.21 -3.40
C ARG A 999 -11.29 48.92 -2.41
N VAL A 1000 -11.38 47.70 -1.91
CA VAL A 1000 -12.18 47.35 -0.72
C VAL A 1000 -11.24 46.74 0.32
N ASP A 1001 -11.25 47.32 1.52
CA ASP A 1001 -10.33 47.07 2.63
C ASP A 1001 -10.33 45.61 3.14
N GLY A 1002 -9.55 44.74 2.50
CA GLY A 1002 -8.98 43.54 3.12
C GLY A 1002 -9.95 42.45 3.59
N LYS A 1003 -11.17 42.37 3.05
CA LYS A 1003 -12.09 41.23 3.24
C LYS A 1003 -12.84 40.90 1.93
N LEU A 1004 -12.66 39.68 1.41
CA LEU A 1004 -13.47 39.11 0.32
C LEU A 1004 -14.89 38.88 0.86
N ASN A 1005 -15.92 39.61 0.39
CA ASN A 1005 -17.31 39.23 0.63
C ASN A 1005 -18.39 39.92 -0.26
N ASP A 1006 -18.05 40.60 -1.36
CA ASP A 1006 -19.09 41.21 -2.21
C ASP A 1006 -18.91 40.92 -3.70
N TRP A 1007 -19.45 39.79 -4.15
CA TRP A 1007 -19.44 39.38 -5.55
C TRP A 1007 -20.43 40.16 -6.41
N GLN A 1008 -21.37 40.92 -5.84
CA GLN A 1008 -22.50 41.48 -6.58
C GLN A 1008 -22.14 42.68 -7.48
N SER A 1009 -20.99 43.32 -7.26
CA SER A 1009 -20.56 44.55 -7.97
C SER A 1009 -19.73 44.34 -9.25
N VAL A 1010 -19.39 43.09 -9.61
CA VAL A 1010 -18.57 42.78 -10.81
C VAL A 1010 -19.46 42.64 -12.06
N PRO A 1011 -19.18 43.34 -13.19
CA PRO A 1011 -19.98 43.23 -14.41
C PRO A 1011 -19.85 41.84 -15.08
N SER A 1012 -20.97 41.28 -15.56
CA SER A 1012 -21.04 39.98 -16.24
C SER A 1012 -20.83 40.09 -17.76
N LEU A 1013 -20.10 39.15 -18.35
CA LEU A 1013 -20.05 38.96 -19.81
C LEU A 1013 -21.14 37.97 -20.27
N PRO A 1014 -21.97 38.30 -21.28
CA PRO A 1014 -22.93 37.37 -21.84
C PRO A 1014 -22.23 36.34 -22.73
N VAL A 1015 -22.58 35.07 -22.59
CA VAL A 1015 -22.05 33.95 -23.41
C VAL A 1015 -23.23 33.32 -24.16
N PRO A 1016 -23.21 33.22 -25.49
CA PRO A 1016 -24.28 32.55 -26.23
C PRO A 1016 -23.99 31.04 -26.31
N PHE A 1017 -24.82 30.22 -25.67
CA PHE A 1017 -24.89 28.78 -25.90
C PHE A 1017 -26.34 28.38 -26.20
N GLU A 1018 -26.55 27.60 -27.27
CA GLU A 1018 -27.83 26.92 -27.47
C GLU A 1018 -27.91 25.71 -26.54
N GLY A 1019 -28.86 25.72 -25.60
CA GLY A 1019 -29.29 24.54 -24.86
C GLY A 1019 -28.96 24.47 -23.37
N ALA A 1020 -28.28 25.46 -22.77
CA ALA A 1020 -28.07 25.52 -21.32
C ALA A 1020 -28.37 26.94 -20.77
N GLN A 1021 -29.16 27.01 -19.70
CA GLN A 1021 -29.56 28.25 -19.04
C GLN A 1021 -28.46 28.70 -18.04
N ALA A 1022 -27.50 29.49 -18.52
CA ALA A 1022 -26.55 30.24 -17.67
C ALA A 1022 -26.63 31.74 -18.02
N SER A 1023 -26.64 32.62 -17.02
CA SER A 1023 -26.83 34.08 -17.23
C SER A 1023 -25.52 34.89 -17.25
N GLY A 1024 -24.36 34.26 -17.01
CA GLY A 1024 -23.03 34.86 -17.28
C GLY A 1024 -21.89 34.28 -16.42
N VAL A 1025 -20.65 34.64 -16.75
CA VAL A 1025 -19.43 34.29 -16.00
C VAL A 1025 -18.79 35.58 -15.43
N ARG A 1026 -18.34 35.55 -14.17
CA ARG A 1026 -17.62 36.64 -13.48
C ARG A 1026 -16.15 36.27 -13.23
N PHE A 1027 -15.26 37.24 -13.36
CA PHE A 1027 -13.82 37.08 -13.11
C PHE A 1027 -13.34 38.08 -12.04
N ALA A 1028 -12.45 37.65 -11.14
CA ALA A 1028 -11.81 38.52 -10.15
C ALA A 1028 -10.31 38.64 -10.41
N TRP A 1029 -9.80 39.87 -10.34
CA TRP A 1029 -8.39 40.21 -10.62
C TRP A 1029 -7.74 40.88 -9.40
N THR A 1030 -6.46 40.59 -9.19
CA THR A 1030 -5.55 41.34 -8.31
C THR A 1030 -4.42 41.95 -9.14
N ASP A 1031 -3.61 42.84 -8.53
CA ASP A 1031 -2.44 43.43 -9.19
C ASP A 1031 -1.40 42.37 -9.65
N ASP A 1032 -1.49 41.14 -9.12
CA ASP A 1032 -0.60 40.00 -9.44
C ASP A 1032 -1.26 38.97 -10.40
N GLY A 1033 -2.45 39.25 -10.93
CA GLY A 1033 -3.15 38.40 -11.90
C GLY A 1033 -4.55 37.89 -11.48
N LEU A 1034 -5.13 37.01 -12.30
CA LEU A 1034 -6.47 36.41 -12.11
C LEU A 1034 -6.50 35.52 -10.86
N CYS A 1035 -7.40 35.80 -9.92
CA CYS A 1035 -7.47 35.08 -8.64
C CYS A 1035 -8.71 34.19 -8.49
N GLY A 1036 -9.65 34.21 -9.44
CA GLY A 1036 -10.78 33.27 -9.48
C GLY A 1036 -11.86 33.61 -10.51
N SER A 1037 -12.74 32.64 -10.79
CA SER A 1037 -13.92 32.77 -11.66
C SER A 1037 -15.17 32.14 -11.03
N ALA A 1038 -16.36 32.71 -11.28
CA ALA A 1038 -17.63 32.15 -10.81
C ALA A 1038 -18.71 32.21 -11.91
N VAL A 1039 -19.53 31.16 -12.02
CA VAL A 1039 -20.70 31.09 -12.91
C VAL A 1039 -21.94 31.56 -12.15
N VAL A 1040 -22.75 32.45 -12.73
CA VAL A 1040 -24.02 32.89 -12.12
C VAL A 1040 -25.19 32.17 -12.76
N VAL A 1041 -26.00 31.51 -11.92
CA VAL A 1041 -27.28 30.91 -12.30
C VAL A 1041 -28.40 31.75 -11.70
N ASP A 1042 -29.38 32.17 -12.50
CA ASP A 1042 -30.51 32.99 -12.05
C ASP A 1042 -31.54 32.11 -11.30
N SER A 1043 -31.72 32.37 -10.01
CA SER A 1043 -32.62 31.59 -9.14
C SER A 1043 -34.10 31.98 -9.28
N SER A 1044 -34.47 32.90 -10.16
CA SER A 1044 -35.86 33.39 -10.27
C SER A 1044 -36.78 32.55 -11.17
N ILE A 1045 -36.31 31.43 -11.73
CA ILE A 1045 -37.06 30.63 -12.73
C ILE A 1045 -37.45 29.22 -12.22
N VAL A 1046 -37.10 28.82 -10.99
CA VAL A 1046 -37.41 27.47 -10.48
C VAL A 1046 -38.49 27.53 -9.40
N GLY A 1047 -39.73 27.21 -9.77
CA GLY A 1047 -40.83 26.99 -8.83
C GLY A 1047 -40.85 25.53 -8.35
N GLY A 1048 -40.64 25.32 -7.06
CA GLY A 1048 -40.81 24.03 -6.37
C GLY A 1048 -39.53 23.51 -5.71
N ASP A 1049 -39.62 23.09 -4.45
CA ASP A 1049 -38.52 22.63 -3.60
C ASP A 1049 -37.65 21.54 -4.28
N TYR A 1050 -36.43 21.91 -4.67
CA TYR A 1050 -35.35 21.00 -5.07
C TYR A 1050 -34.01 21.46 -4.45
N ASP A 1051 -33.27 20.52 -3.88
CA ASP A 1051 -31.94 20.70 -3.30
C ASP A 1051 -30.89 21.14 -4.35
N LEU A 1052 -30.25 22.28 -4.11
CA LEU A 1052 -29.24 22.93 -4.96
C LEU A 1052 -27.82 22.29 -4.89
N TYR A 1053 -27.69 20.99 -4.55
CA TYR A 1053 -26.38 20.34 -4.35
C TYR A 1053 -25.86 19.51 -5.55
N LYS A 1054 -26.45 19.62 -6.75
CA LYS A 1054 -26.12 18.72 -7.89
C LYS A 1054 -25.63 19.35 -9.20
N TYR A 1055 -25.36 20.66 -9.26
CA TYR A 1055 -24.86 21.28 -10.50
C TYR A 1055 -23.80 22.37 -10.24
N ASP A 1056 -22.61 21.98 -9.82
CA ASP A 1056 -21.41 22.85 -9.81
C ASP A 1056 -20.26 22.15 -10.57
N CYS A 1057 -20.37 22.03 -11.89
CA CYS A 1057 -19.25 21.58 -12.74
C CYS A 1057 -19.28 22.32 -14.09
N LEU A 1058 -18.64 23.48 -14.15
CA LEU A 1058 -18.16 24.07 -15.40
C LEU A 1058 -16.71 24.50 -15.15
N GLU A 1059 -15.74 23.68 -15.56
CA GLU A 1059 -14.32 24.06 -15.49
C GLU A 1059 -13.96 24.94 -16.70
N VAL A 1060 -13.28 26.06 -16.42
CA VAL A 1060 -12.67 26.93 -17.44
C VAL A 1060 -11.18 26.63 -17.46
N PHE A 1061 -10.69 26.00 -18.53
CA PHE A 1061 -9.25 25.76 -18.70
C PHE A 1061 -8.55 27.03 -19.18
N ILE A 1062 -7.47 27.41 -18.50
CA ILE A 1062 -6.49 28.38 -18.98
C ILE A 1062 -5.16 27.64 -19.05
N GLU A 1063 -4.63 27.41 -20.25
CA GLU A 1063 -3.33 26.76 -20.43
C GLU A 1063 -2.21 27.58 -19.77
N LYS A 1064 -1.28 26.86 -19.12
CA LYS A 1064 -0.29 27.40 -18.17
C LYS A 1064 0.90 28.13 -18.82
N ASP A 1065 0.99 28.17 -20.15
CA ASP A 1065 2.16 28.69 -20.88
C ASP A 1065 2.06 30.18 -21.27
N PHE A 1066 1.47 31.02 -20.41
CA PHE A 1066 1.27 32.45 -20.71
C PHE A 1066 1.91 33.45 -19.74
N ALA A 1067 2.92 33.04 -18.97
CA ALA A 1067 3.63 33.96 -18.08
C ALA A 1067 4.52 35.02 -18.79
N ARG A 1068 4.49 35.14 -20.13
CA ARG A 1068 5.14 36.23 -20.88
C ARG A 1068 4.41 36.55 -22.19
N ALA A 1069 3.33 37.32 -22.13
CA ALA A 1069 2.74 37.94 -23.32
C ALA A 1069 2.01 39.23 -22.95
N GLU A 1070 2.75 40.28 -22.56
CA GLU A 1070 2.16 41.60 -22.30
C GLU A 1070 2.40 42.65 -23.41
N GLU A 1071 3.12 42.33 -24.51
CA GLU A 1071 3.53 43.40 -25.44
C GLU A 1071 2.88 43.44 -26.82
N ASP A 1072 2.25 42.38 -27.31
CA ASP A 1072 1.66 42.40 -28.66
C ASP A 1072 0.18 42.05 -28.60
N GLY A 1073 -0.69 43.07 -28.69
CA GLY A 1073 -2.15 43.00 -28.57
C GLY A 1073 -2.84 41.92 -29.43
N LYS A 1074 -2.77 40.66 -28.97
CA LYS A 1074 -3.44 39.50 -29.52
C LYS A 1074 -4.72 39.21 -28.75
N THR A 1075 -5.77 38.89 -29.49
CA THR A 1075 -7.10 38.50 -28.99
C THR A 1075 -7.01 37.15 -28.24
N MET A 1076 -7.60 37.06 -27.04
CA MET A 1076 -7.81 35.78 -26.35
C MET A 1076 -8.87 34.93 -27.06
N GLN A 1077 -8.60 33.64 -27.27
CA GLN A 1077 -9.65 32.65 -27.50
C GLN A 1077 -9.84 31.80 -26.23
N LEU A 1078 -11.09 31.69 -25.78
CA LEU A 1078 -11.50 30.79 -24.71
C LEU A 1078 -12.18 29.57 -25.34
N THR A 1079 -11.72 28.37 -24.98
CA THR A 1079 -12.39 27.12 -25.35
C THR A 1079 -13.13 26.60 -24.12
N VAL A 1080 -14.46 26.54 -24.20
CA VAL A 1080 -15.31 25.91 -23.19
C VAL A 1080 -15.76 24.57 -23.76
N GLY A 1081 -15.32 23.48 -23.14
CA GLY A 1081 -15.66 22.12 -23.55
C GLY A 1081 -15.72 21.19 -22.34
N PRO A 1082 -16.38 20.02 -22.46
CA PRO A 1082 -16.35 19.01 -21.41
C PRO A 1082 -14.91 18.50 -21.20
N PRO A 1083 -14.54 18.10 -19.97
CA PRO A 1083 -13.19 17.62 -19.67
C PRO A 1083 -12.81 16.45 -20.57
N ALA A 1084 -11.63 16.55 -21.19
CA ALA A 1084 -10.99 15.41 -21.83
C ALA A 1084 -10.51 14.47 -20.70
N ASP A 1085 -11.00 13.23 -20.72
CA ASP A 1085 -10.74 12.14 -19.75
C ASP A 1085 -11.62 12.07 -18.49
N SER A 1086 -12.95 12.11 -18.65
CA SER A 1086 -13.84 11.46 -17.68
C SER A 1086 -14.68 10.34 -18.32
N ALA A 1087 -14.15 9.12 -18.23
CA ALA A 1087 -14.99 7.95 -18.12
C ALA A 1087 -15.35 7.79 -16.65
N GLU A 1088 -16.65 7.77 -16.36
CA GLU A 1088 -17.26 7.42 -15.07
C GLU A 1088 -17.12 8.48 -13.96
N GLY A 1089 -18.28 8.88 -13.43
CA GLY A 1089 -18.39 9.97 -12.47
C GLY A 1089 -18.00 9.56 -11.06
N GLU A 1090 -16.93 10.17 -10.56
CA GLU A 1090 -16.80 10.66 -9.19
C GLU A 1090 -15.87 11.89 -9.25
N ALA A 1091 -16.45 13.10 -9.23
CA ALA A 1091 -15.67 14.32 -9.05
C ALA A 1091 -15.43 14.51 -7.54
N ALA A 1092 -14.21 14.24 -7.08
CA ALA A 1092 -13.76 14.65 -5.76
C ALA A 1092 -13.29 16.11 -5.81
N LEU A 1093 -14.03 17.00 -5.17
CA LEU A 1093 -13.63 18.38 -4.94
C LEU A 1093 -12.62 18.41 -3.76
N GLU A 1094 -11.34 18.68 -4.03
CA GLU A 1094 -10.34 18.93 -2.99
C GLU A 1094 -10.28 20.45 -2.71
N ILE A 1095 -10.94 20.90 -1.63
CA ILE A 1095 -10.84 22.29 -1.17
C ILE A 1095 -9.56 22.43 -0.34
N TRP A 1096 -8.57 23.17 -0.87
CA TRP A 1096 -7.46 23.72 -0.09
C TRP A 1096 -7.92 25.00 0.61
N GLY A 1097 -7.89 25.00 1.94
CA GLY A 1097 -8.04 26.17 2.79
C GLY A 1097 -6.88 26.26 3.77
#